data_AF-A0AAV6G8V8-F1
#
_entry.id   AF-A0AAV6G8V8-F1
#
_cell.length_a   1.000
_cell.length_b   1.000
_cell.length_c   1.000
_cell.angle_alpha   90.00
_cell.angle_beta   90.00
_cell.angle_gamma   90.00
#
_symmetry.space_group_name_H-M   'P 1'
#
loop_
_entity.id
_entity.type
_entity.pdbx_description
1 polymer ?
#
loop_
_entity_poly.entity_id
_entity_poly.type
_entity_poly.pdbx_seq_one_letter_code
_entity_poly.pdbx_strand_id
1 'polypeptide(L)'
;MVQYSNIMHTEFSLNTYQNKAQILEHIDKLGYIMGKTLTGEGLNFILKEHFVQSAGSRASEKVPQIAVVITDGMADDDVGPHAMDLKNQGIIVYAIGVKDAVELELRQIASEPQDQHVYSVSDFTALQSITQKIVQKLCFEVEEVISHTTQVVISHTITQVSTDCQHATVADIVFLVDCSGSIGHDSFNQMKQFLKSFVSGLPVAKHQVRIGLAQFDHQTYQEFLLKDHDNVKDVLDRIDQLQYHKGATYLGSALTFLQENYFTPEGGSRDSVPKIAIVITDGASMDAVAEPALKLRSHGVVIFAVGVGYYDAAQLRTVASSPSEQFLISIHDYQELQKVMDNMRKTVCTSVEIQAQVLAPKYAEVFFLVDSSAQSHIQAIREMLIRLANQLNVNKEGNRMGLAQYGSTVSVEFQLDQYTSESEVVDHIKRFTLTGSQMRKTGGAISYASHNFFSLEDGTRGYKQYLVLIISGKSDDNVMEASNVIKDQGVTVLTVGLDQADRVELEIIATQSYVFIGQCTQQIIQGIATADNTIDIKDTVKEKIQGISQMIVHVLCTTVVTAEPKNPTIVMPGKEPKNPTIVVTTKKPKNPTNVVIVAKTPPAPPQTSHCSEGSAGHLSEGGHNNNGQYIQHTKQDIKILFDSEKIPKVSHDCIQTDKADIYFLIDHSTSIRYKDFRHIKKFVLELIWMFRIGPHKVRVGLVKFSNSPKLEFRLSQYTDRESLEDAVIAVHQTGGNTYIGHALNFMSPLFKETMEDRGHAVPKYLIVITDANSHDNVEVPAKRLRQQGITIYAIGLKGANERELDYISGDPKRKYLINNFNAFIPMKDDIVKDICSQSACKNMLADVIFLVDGSGSIDSDEFYKIKRFINVLIQRSIQVHPDAVRVGLLQYSGTLRVEYTLCAPQTLRGFLQTVNFMRQLSGTTLTGGALSLTSQFFDTSKGGRPGVPKILIVLTDGEARDDVVRPAQALRRKNIIIYSVGVERANVTQLREISGRPSRLFMETNFDALQNLESDILPKICQPDKPDTTYKPDKPDTTHMPDTTDKTVINCSTTQVADMIFLVDGSSSIYPDQYKSMERFMMSVVDSMNVGEDHVRFGAIVYSTAAESKFTLNQFKTAEEVRNAIANLNQPGGITSTGAALRYALDYFGQSYGGRREKKVPQILFVITDGAATDPELLPVSSLEVLSEGIMIYGIGVAGAMMTELQVMTGGKNKRVFYVDNFDALETLQKKISKELCEDDKQNVSLRP
;
A
#
# COMPACT_ATOMS: atom_id res chain seq x y z
N MET A 1 -29.35 16.52 32.49
CA MET A 1 -28.52 17.53 31.80
C MET A 1 -28.41 18.76 32.68
N VAL A 2 -27.18 19.27 32.81
CA VAL A 2 -26.82 20.43 33.62
C VAL A 2 -26.04 21.40 32.74
N GLN A 3 -26.30 22.70 32.87
CA GLN A 3 -25.36 23.73 32.47
C GLN A 3 -24.66 24.27 33.73
N TYR A 4 -23.36 24.53 33.65
CA TYR A 4 -22.57 25.04 34.77
C TYR A 4 -21.84 26.32 34.39
N SER A 5 -21.61 27.17 35.38
CA SER A 5 -20.92 28.45 35.27
C SER A 5 -20.51 28.90 36.70
N ASN A 6 -20.59 30.19 37.04
CA ASN A 6 -20.61 30.62 38.44
C ASN A 6 -21.90 30.21 39.19
N ILE A 7 -22.88 29.64 38.49
CA ILE A 7 -24.08 28.98 39.02
C ILE A 7 -24.34 27.65 38.30
N MET A 8 -24.92 26.69 39.02
CA MET A 8 -25.30 25.37 38.48
C MET A 8 -26.78 25.39 38.10
N HIS A 9 -27.11 25.08 36.84
CA HIS A 9 -28.48 25.09 36.34
C HIS A 9 -28.91 23.71 35.84
N THR A 10 -30.03 23.21 36.37
CA THR A 10 -30.64 21.96 35.92
C THR A 10 -31.60 22.24 34.77
N GLU A 11 -31.24 21.77 33.57
CA GLU A 11 -32.09 21.89 32.38
C GLU A 11 -33.20 20.83 32.39
N PHE A 12 -32.82 19.58 32.68
CA PHE A 12 -33.74 18.46 32.91
C PHE A 12 -33.03 17.29 33.59
N SER A 13 -33.74 16.50 34.37
CA SER A 13 -33.24 15.28 35.03
C SER A 13 -33.42 14.05 34.12
N LEU A 14 -32.85 12.90 34.49
CA LEU A 14 -32.86 11.67 33.68
C LEU A 14 -34.27 11.10 33.45
N ASN A 15 -35.23 11.40 34.34
CA ASN A 15 -36.64 11.00 34.23
C ASN A 15 -37.58 12.06 33.61
N THR A 16 -37.09 13.27 33.29
CA THR A 16 -37.96 14.39 32.89
C THR A 16 -38.63 14.20 31.53
N TYR A 17 -37.97 13.53 30.58
CA TYR A 17 -38.46 13.35 29.21
C TYR A 17 -38.53 11.87 28.83
N GLN A 18 -39.66 11.46 28.25
CA GLN A 18 -39.99 10.06 27.96
C GLN A 18 -39.50 9.60 26.58
N ASN A 19 -39.12 10.52 25.70
CA ASN A 19 -38.66 10.19 24.35
C ASN A 19 -37.65 11.19 23.80
N LYS A 20 -36.90 10.76 22.78
CA LYS A 20 -35.82 11.53 22.13
C LYS A 20 -36.29 12.86 21.55
N ALA A 21 -37.52 12.96 21.04
CA ALA A 21 -38.00 14.19 20.41
C ALA A 21 -38.16 15.32 21.44
N GLN A 22 -38.70 15.03 22.62
CA GLN A 22 -38.82 16.02 23.71
C GLN A 22 -37.46 16.50 24.22
N ILE A 23 -36.47 15.59 24.32
CA ILE A 23 -35.10 15.93 24.71
C ILE A 23 -34.47 16.89 23.70
N LEU A 24 -34.61 16.59 22.40
CA LEU A 24 -34.10 17.47 21.33
C LEU A 24 -34.82 18.82 21.31
N GLU A 25 -36.15 18.85 21.47
CA GLU A 25 -36.94 20.10 21.49
C GLU A 25 -36.60 20.99 22.71
N HIS A 26 -36.08 20.43 23.79
CA HIS A 26 -35.50 21.20 24.89
C HIS A 26 -34.08 21.67 24.55
N ILE A 27 -33.23 20.79 24.01
CA ILE A 27 -31.84 21.12 23.63
C ILE A 27 -31.79 22.26 22.60
N ASP A 28 -32.69 22.28 21.62
CA ASP A 28 -32.82 23.34 20.62
C ASP A 28 -33.23 24.72 21.21
N LYS A 29 -33.64 24.77 22.49
CA LYS A 29 -34.05 25.98 23.20
C LYS A 29 -33.07 26.39 24.32
N LEU A 30 -31.95 25.69 24.48
CA LEU A 30 -30.96 25.99 25.50
C LEU A 30 -30.37 27.39 25.32
N GLY A 31 -30.46 28.20 26.37
CA GLY A 31 -29.66 29.42 26.48
C GLY A 31 -28.18 29.10 26.70
N TYR A 32 -27.32 30.10 26.54
CA TYR A 32 -25.93 30.04 27.03
C TYR A 32 -25.82 30.88 28.29
N ILE A 33 -25.37 30.28 29.39
CA ILE A 33 -25.11 30.98 30.65
C ILE A 33 -23.66 31.48 30.71
N MET A 34 -23.49 32.76 31.06
CA MET A 34 -22.17 33.40 31.18
C MET A 34 -21.70 33.41 32.64
N GLY A 35 -20.47 32.97 32.89
CA GLY A 35 -19.89 32.96 34.23
C GLY A 35 -18.44 32.45 34.28
N LYS A 36 -18.02 32.00 35.46
CA LYS A 36 -16.75 31.28 35.69
C LYS A 36 -16.84 29.81 35.27
N THR A 37 -15.73 29.17 34.95
CA THR A 37 -15.69 27.76 34.53
C THR A 37 -15.47 26.86 35.76
N LEU A 38 -16.49 26.76 36.63
CA LEU A 38 -16.45 25.91 37.83
C LEU A 38 -16.78 24.46 37.49
N THR A 39 -15.85 23.79 36.81
CA THR A 39 -16.01 22.40 36.34
C THR A 39 -16.07 21.44 37.53
N GLY A 40 -15.25 21.64 38.56
CA GLY A 40 -15.19 20.77 39.75
C GLY A 40 -16.51 20.74 40.50
N GLU A 41 -17.08 21.90 40.80
CA GLU A 41 -18.41 22.00 41.41
C GLU A 41 -19.54 21.55 40.46
N GLY A 42 -19.37 21.67 39.14
CA GLY A 42 -20.28 21.07 38.16
C GLY A 42 -20.33 19.53 38.24
N LEU A 43 -19.17 18.88 38.42
CA LEU A 43 -19.05 17.44 38.66
C LEU A 43 -19.65 17.03 40.01
N ASN A 44 -19.38 17.82 41.06
CA ASN A 44 -19.96 17.65 42.40
C ASN A 44 -21.49 17.74 42.39
N PHE A 45 -22.05 18.67 41.61
CA PHE A 45 -23.48 18.92 41.48
C PHE A 45 -24.21 17.82 40.70
N ILE A 46 -23.68 17.38 39.56
CA ILE A 46 -24.32 16.31 38.77
C ILE A 46 -24.33 14.97 39.53
N LEU A 47 -23.28 14.70 40.33
CA LEU A 47 -23.23 13.54 41.22
C LEU A 47 -24.36 13.55 42.27
N LYS A 48 -24.60 14.69 42.93
CA LYS A 48 -25.56 14.82 44.04
C LYS A 48 -27.02 14.97 43.59
N GLU A 49 -27.27 15.73 42.53
CA GLU A 49 -28.62 16.15 42.15
C GLU A 49 -29.17 15.43 40.89
N HIS A 50 -28.33 14.75 40.10
CA HIS A 50 -28.76 14.07 38.86
C HIS A 50 -28.50 12.57 38.85
N PHE A 51 -27.37 12.09 39.41
CA PHE A 51 -27.09 10.65 39.53
C PHE A 51 -27.79 9.98 40.73
N VAL A 52 -28.91 10.55 41.20
CA VAL A 52 -29.77 10.06 42.29
C VAL A 52 -31.14 9.57 41.81
N GLN A 53 -31.74 8.64 42.55
CA GLN A 53 -32.95 7.92 42.10
C GLN A 53 -34.17 8.85 41.89
N SER A 54 -34.32 9.90 42.70
CA SER A 54 -35.34 10.94 42.54
C SER A 54 -35.26 11.68 41.20
N ALA A 55 -34.04 11.89 40.70
CA ALA A 55 -33.76 12.49 39.39
C ALA A 55 -33.79 11.48 38.23
N GLY A 56 -34.13 10.21 38.50
CA GLY A 56 -34.23 9.16 37.47
C GLY A 56 -32.95 8.37 37.22
N SER A 57 -31.93 8.49 38.06
CA SER A 57 -30.80 7.56 38.04
C SER A 57 -31.26 6.15 38.37
N ARG A 58 -30.76 5.17 37.60
CA ARG A 58 -31.10 3.75 37.73
C ARG A 58 -29.90 2.91 38.16
N ALA A 59 -28.95 3.53 38.89
CA ALA A 59 -27.80 2.85 39.48
C ALA A 59 -28.21 1.67 40.38
N SER A 60 -29.29 1.81 41.16
CA SER A 60 -29.87 0.74 41.99
C SER A 60 -30.43 -0.44 41.20
N GLU A 61 -30.79 -0.22 39.92
CA GLU A 61 -31.23 -1.25 38.97
C GLU A 61 -30.04 -1.84 38.17
N LYS A 62 -28.80 -1.50 38.55
CA LYS A 62 -27.54 -1.83 37.86
C LYS A 62 -27.40 -1.28 36.44
N VAL A 63 -28.21 -0.28 36.06
CA VAL A 63 -28.06 0.39 34.76
C VAL A 63 -26.75 1.20 34.77
N PRO A 64 -25.92 1.14 33.72
CA PRO A 64 -24.69 1.92 33.63
C PRO A 64 -24.95 3.41 33.82
N GLN A 65 -24.14 4.06 34.65
CA GLN A 65 -24.16 5.52 34.82
C GLN A 65 -22.95 6.10 34.08
N ILE A 66 -23.21 7.03 33.15
CA ILE A 66 -22.18 7.65 32.31
C ILE A 66 -22.36 9.17 32.35
N ALA A 67 -21.27 9.87 32.66
CA ALA A 67 -21.19 11.32 32.58
C ALA A 67 -20.38 11.72 31.33
N VAL A 68 -20.96 12.57 30.48
CA VAL A 68 -20.24 13.21 29.37
C VAL A 68 -20.06 14.69 29.72
N VAL A 69 -18.81 15.06 29.97
CA VAL A 69 -18.40 16.41 30.41
C VAL A 69 -17.91 17.17 29.19
N ILE A 70 -18.41 18.39 29.00
CA ILE A 70 -17.95 19.29 27.94
C ILE A 70 -17.52 20.61 28.59
N THR A 71 -16.28 21.03 28.35
CA THR A 71 -15.68 22.29 28.85
C THR A 71 -14.91 22.99 27.72
N ASP A 72 -14.93 24.32 27.66
CA ASP A 72 -14.24 25.12 26.63
C ASP A 72 -13.02 25.93 27.08
N GLY A 73 -12.56 25.69 28.32
CA GLY A 73 -11.37 26.30 28.89
C GLY A 73 -10.83 25.52 30.10
N MET A 74 -9.82 26.09 30.75
CA MET A 74 -9.29 25.63 32.04
C MET A 74 -10.30 25.93 33.16
N ALA A 75 -10.42 25.04 34.15
CA ALA A 75 -11.31 25.27 35.29
C ALA A 75 -10.83 26.40 36.23
N ASP A 76 -11.81 27.08 36.84
CA ASP A 76 -11.62 28.05 37.93
C ASP A 76 -11.48 27.37 39.31
N ASP A 77 -11.68 26.05 39.39
CA ASP A 77 -11.70 25.21 40.60
C ASP A 77 -10.97 23.86 40.41
N ASP A 78 -10.77 23.10 41.50
CA ASP A 78 -10.08 21.80 41.46
C ASP A 78 -11.03 20.68 41.01
N VAL A 79 -10.82 20.19 39.80
CA VAL A 79 -11.61 19.10 39.20
C VAL A 79 -11.25 17.71 39.73
N GLY A 80 -10.04 17.53 40.27
CA GLY A 80 -9.46 16.23 40.56
C GLY A 80 -10.26 15.40 41.58
N PRO A 81 -10.52 15.92 42.79
CA PRO A 81 -11.31 15.21 43.81
C PRO A 81 -12.72 14.87 43.34
N HIS A 82 -13.42 15.81 42.69
CA HIS A 82 -14.80 15.63 42.27
C HIS A 82 -14.97 14.67 41.09
N ALA A 83 -14.00 14.66 40.15
CA ALA A 83 -13.91 13.62 39.14
C ALA A 83 -13.62 12.24 39.75
N MET A 84 -12.77 12.19 40.78
CA MET A 84 -12.46 10.93 41.47
C MET A 84 -13.68 10.38 42.22
N ASP A 85 -14.50 11.23 42.85
CA ASP A 85 -15.74 10.81 43.53
C ASP A 85 -16.77 10.22 42.57
N LEU A 86 -16.96 10.81 41.38
CA LEU A 86 -17.77 10.21 40.30
C LEU A 86 -17.26 8.81 39.91
N LYS A 87 -15.96 8.70 39.64
CA LYS A 87 -15.31 7.44 39.25
C LYS A 87 -15.39 6.36 40.34
N ASN A 88 -15.24 6.75 41.61
CA ASN A 88 -15.38 5.88 42.77
C ASN A 88 -16.82 5.35 42.98
N GLN A 89 -17.84 6.07 42.49
CA GLN A 89 -19.23 5.60 42.46
C GLN A 89 -19.55 4.73 41.23
N GLY A 90 -18.54 4.34 40.44
CA GLY A 90 -18.71 3.52 39.24
C GLY A 90 -19.32 4.26 38.04
N ILE A 91 -19.29 5.61 38.06
CA ILE A 91 -19.77 6.44 36.95
C ILE A 91 -18.63 6.61 35.95
N ILE A 92 -18.84 6.19 34.70
CA ILE A 92 -17.83 6.33 33.65
C ILE A 92 -17.84 7.78 33.14
N VAL A 93 -16.69 8.47 33.19
CA VAL A 93 -16.58 9.89 32.85
C VAL A 93 -15.84 10.07 31.53
N TYR A 94 -16.52 10.66 30.54
CA TYR A 94 -15.94 11.08 29.26
C TYR A 94 -15.65 12.57 29.32
N ALA A 95 -14.40 12.98 29.11
CA ALA A 95 -14.00 14.38 29.14
C ALA A 95 -13.78 14.91 27.72
N ILE A 96 -14.60 15.88 27.32
CA ILE A 96 -14.53 16.53 26.02
C ILE A 96 -14.11 17.98 26.19
N GLY A 97 -12.83 18.23 25.89
CA GLY A 97 -12.27 19.57 25.81
C GLY A 97 -12.61 20.23 24.49
N VAL A 98 -12.95 21.50 24.59
CA VAL A 98 -13.32 22.35 23.48
C VAL A 98 -12.36 23.55 23.45
N LYS A 99 -11.89 23.92 22.26
CA LYS A 99 -11.14 25.15 21.99
C LYS A 99 -9.87 25.32 22.86
N ASP A 100 -9.96 26.00 24.01
CA ASP A 100 -8.81 26.33 24.88
C ASP A 100 -8.69 25.39 26.10
N ALA A 101 -9.52 24.34 26.17
CA ALA A 101 -9.51 23.37 27.27
C ALA A 101 -8.16 22.63 27.42
N VAL A 102 -7.66 22.55 28.66
CA VAL A 102 -6.32 22.02 28.97
C VAL A 102 -6.33 20.49 29.02
N GLU A 103 -5.60 19.82 28.12
CA GLU A 103 -5.68 18.36 27.99
C GLU A 103 -5.29 17.60 29.27
N LEU A 104 -4.34 18.11 30.06
CA LEU A 104 -3.96 17.54 31.35
C LEU A 104 -5.10 17.57 32.39
N GLU A 105 -6.01 18.54 32.30
CA GLU A 105 -7.19 18.65 33.16
C GLU A 105 -8.28 17.66 32.70
N LEU A 106 -8.53 17.56 31.39
CA LEU A 106 -9.43 16.55 30.80
C LEU A 106 -9.02 15.13 31.19
N ARG A 107 -7.71 14.85 31.23
CA ARG A 107 -7.13 13.58 31.66
C ARG A 107 -7.36 13.27 33.14
N GLN A 108 -7.48 14.28 34.00
CA GLN A 108 -7.87 14.11 35.40
C GLN A 108 -9.38 13.87 35.55
N ILE A 109 -10.20 14.50 34.69
CA ILE A 109 -11.65 14.35 34.68
C ILE A 109 -12.07 12.94 34.20
N ALA A 110 -11.52 12.48 33.08
CA ALA A 110 -11.93 11.23 32.42
C ALA A 110 -11.65 9.95 33.24
N SER A 111 -12.38 8.87 32.91
CA SER A 111 -12.05 7.50 33.33
C SER A 111 -10.93 6.91 32.48
N GLU A 112 -10.18 5.96 33.02
CA GLU A 112 -9.21 5.18 32.24
C GLU A 112 -9.91 4.20 31.27
N PRO A 113 -9.29 3.83 30.14
CA PRO A 113 -8.02 4.34 29.62
C PRO A 113 -8.19 5.72 28.93
N GLN A 114 -7.34 6.68 29.28
CA GLN A 114 -7.47 8.08 28.83
C GLN A 114 -7.51 8.27 27.30
N ASP A 115 -6.82 7.43 26.52
CA ASP A 115 -6.80 7.53 25.05
C ASP A 115 -8.15 7.20 24.39
N GLN A 116 -9.08 6.60 25.14
CA GLN A 116 -10.43 6.27 24.69
C GLN A 116 -11.52 7.19 25.28
N HIS A 117 -11.23 7.91 26.37
CA HIS A 117 -12.20 8.71 27.12
C HIS A 117 -11.90 10.22 27.18
N VAL A 118 -10.69 10.64 26.77
CA VAL A 118 -10.33 12.05 26.59
C VAL A 118 -10.43 12.43 25.13
N TYR A 119 -11.20 13.48 24.84
CA TYR A 119 -11.36 14.03 23.51
C TYR A 119 -11.07 15.52 23.53
N SER A 120 -10.23 16.02 22.62
CA SER A 120 -10.04 17.45 22.40
C SER A 120 -10.52 17.82 21.00
N VAL A 121 -11.28 18.91 20.89
CA VAL A 121 -11.74 19.48 19.62
C VAL A 121 -11.49 20.98 19.59
N SER A 122 -11.11 21.51 18.43
CA SER A 122 -10.79 22.93 18.26
C SER A 122 -11.97 23.89 18.51
N ASP A 123 -13.21 23.41 18.53
CA ASP A 123 -14.40 24.12 19.01
C ASP A 123 -15.66 23.24 19.09
N PHE A 124 -16.74 23.78 19.68
CA PHE A 124 -18.07 23.16 19.76
C PHE A 124 -18.62 22.68 18.41
N THR A 125 -18.17 23.26 17.30
CA THR A 125 -18.65 22.87 15.97
C THR A 125 -17.98 21.56 15.52
N ALA A 126 -16.72 21.35 15.91
CA ALA A 126 -15.97 20.12 15.68
C ALA A 126 -16.41 18.93 16.56
N LEU A 127 -17.24 19.11 17.60
CA LEU A 127 -17.85 18.01 18.39
C LEU A 127 -18.54 16.96 17.51
N GLN A 128 -19.15 17.36 16.38
CA GLN A 128 -19.77 16.44 15.41
C GLN A 128 -18.78 15.40 14.87
N SER A 129 -17.51 15.76 14.72
CA SER A 129 -16.47 14.90 14.13
C SER A 129 -16.04 13.74 15.05
N ILE A 130 -16.16 13.94 16.36
CA ILE A 130 -15.97 12.90 17.39
C ILE A 130 -17.28 12.24 17.80
N THR A 131 -18.44 12.82 17.47
CA THR A 131 -19.76 12.30 17.86
C THR A 131 -19.98 10.87 17.37
N GLN A 132 -19.59 10.49 16.14
CA GLN A 132 -19.70 9.09 15.71
C GLN A 132 -18.79 8.15 16.49
N LYS A 133 -17.56 8.56 16.83
CA LYS A 133 -16.64 7.76 17.65
C LYS A 133 -17.16 7.60 19.08
N ILE A 134 -17.59 8.70 19.69
CA ILE A 134 -18.15 8.71 21.05
C ILE A 134 -19.46 7.94 21.09
N VAL A 135 -20.35 8.05 20.11
CA VAL A 135 -21.58 7.23 20.06
C VAL A 135 -21.25 5.76 19.85
N GLN A 136 -20.31 5.40 18.99
CA GLN A 136 -19.87 3.99 18.84
C GLN A 136 -19.28 3.43 20.13
N LYS A 137 -18.39 4.18 20.79
CA LYS A 137 -17.75 3.79 22.05
C LYS A 137 -18.74 3.77 23.22
N LEU A 138 -19.66 4.74 23.33
CA LEU A 138 -20.74 4.73 24.32
C LEU A 138 -21.77 3.60 24.08
N CYS A 139 -22.12 3.31 22.82
CA CYS A 139 -22.95 2.14 22.50
C CYS A 139 -22.24 0.86 22.91
N PHE A 140 -20.95 0.70 22.59
CA PHE A 140 -20.15 -0.43 23.03
C PHE A 140 -20.08 -0.54 24.57
N GLU A 141 -19.80 0.55 25.29
CA GLU A 141 -19.76 0.60 26.76
C GLU A 141 -21.09 0.16 27.39
N VAL A 142 -22.20 0.62 26.80
CA VAL A 142 -23.56 0.30 27.27
C VAL A 142 -23.94 -1.13 26.90
N GLU A 143 -23.59 -1.62 25.71
CA GLU A 143 -23.83 -2.99 25.27
C GLU A 143 -23.00 -4.01 26.06
N GLU A 144 -21.75 -3.69 26.38
CA GLU A 144 -20.85 -4.51 27.22
C GLU A 144 -21.43 -4.70 28.63
N VAL A 145 -21.86 -3.62 29.29
CA VAL A 145 -22.43 -3.74 30.64
C VAL A 145 -23.89 -4.23 30.64
N ILE A 146 -24.68 -3.99 29.57
CA ILE A 146 -25.99 -4.64 29.41
C ILE A 146 -25.82 -6.15 29.20
N SER A 147 -24.82 -6.60 28.45
CA SER A 147 -24.48 -8.03 28.32
C SER A 147 -24.25 -8.66 29.70
N HIS A 148 -23.43 -8.03 30.55
CA HIS A 148 -23.20 -8.47 31.93
C HIS A 148 -24.44 -8.37 32.85
N THR A 149 -25.38 -7.45 32.57
CA THR A 149 -26.59 -7.25 33.39
C THR A 149 -27.75 -8.20 33.01
N THR A 150 -27.81 -8.64 31.75
CA THR A 150 -28.97 -9.40 31.21
C THR A 150 -29.04 -10.85 31.70
N GLN A 151 -27.98 -11.40 32.32
CA GLN A 151 -27.96 -12.77 32.86
C GLN A 151 -28.95 -13.04 34.03
N VAL A 152 -29.68 -12.04 34.52
CA VAL A 152 -30.59 -12.19 35.67
C VAL A 152 -32.05 -12.50 35.28
N VAL A 153 -32.46 -12.31 34.01
CA VAL A 153 -33.90 -12.41 33.60
C VAL A 153 -34.15 -13.27 32.34
N ILE A 154 -33.44 -14.39 32.19
CA ILE A 154 -34.04 -15.66 31.71
C ILE A 154 -33.45 -16.79 32.57
N SER A 155 -34.12 -17.10 33.68
CA SER A 155 -33.90 -18.34 34.42
C SER A 155 -35.10 -19.28 34.19
N HIS A 156 -34.82 -20.57 34.03
CA HIS A 156 -35.78 -21.64 33.69
C HIS A 156 -36.40 -21.61 32.28
N THR A 157 -35.62 -21.96 31.27
CA THR A 157 -35.82 -23.27 30.59
C THR A 157 -34.54 -23.68 29.83
N ILE A 158 -34.43 -24.96 29.44
CA ILE A 158 -33.17 -25.62 29.04
C ILE A 158 -32.99 -25.65 27.51
N THR A 159 -31.74 -25.65 27.05
CA THR A 159 -31.28 -25.91 25.66
C THR A 159 -31.75 -24.96 24.55
N GLN A 160 -30.91 -23.96 24.25
CA GLN A 160 -30.43 -23.67 22.90
C GLN A 160 -28.92 -23.41 22.95
N VAL A 161 -28.18 -23.78 21.90
CA VAL A 161 -26.73 -23.53 21.76
C VAL A 161 -26.53 -22.18 21.07
N SER A 162 -25.41 -21.48 21.32
CA SER A 162 -25.09 -20.24 20.61
C SER A 162 -25.09 -20.45 19.09
N THR A 163 -25.62 -19.45 18.36
CA THR A 163 -25.65 -19.41 16.89
C THR A 163 -24.31 -19.11 16.24
N ASP A 164 -23.26 -18.78 16.99
CA ASP A 164 -21.99 -18.24 16.45
C ASP A 164 -21.10 -19.24 15.68
N CYS A 165 -21.42 -20.54 15.74
CA CYS A 165 -20.59 -21.62 15.20
C CYS A 165 -21.38 -22.65 14.37
N GLN A 166 -22.50 -22.24 13.74
CA GLN A 166 -23.45 -23.16 13.09
C GLN A 166 -22.86 -24.03 11.97
N HIS A 167 -21.78 -23.62 11.29
CA HIS A 167 -21.12 -24.45 10.26
C HIS A 167 -19.76 -25.03 10.70
N ALA A 168 -19.19 -24.56 11.81
CA ALA A 168 -17.94 -25.03 12.42
C ALA A 168 -18.08 -26.39 13.15
N THR A 169 -18.68 -27.37 12.50
CA THR A 169 -19.20 -28.60 13.15
C THR A 169 -18.16 -29.69 13.44
N VAL A 170 -16.94 -29.60 12.89
CA VAL A 170 -15.87 -30.61 13.08
C VAL A 170 -14.51 -29.93 13.20
N ALA A 171 -13.83 -30.13 14.34
CA ALA A 171 -12.48 -29.59 14.61
C ALA A 171 -11.76 -30.42 15.68
N ASP A 172 -10.43 -30.39 15.70
CA ASP A 172 -9.58 -30.89 16.78
C ASP A 172 -8.89 -29.70 17.47
N ILE A 173 -9.34 -29.36 18.68
CA ILE A 173 -8.91 -28.17 19.42
C ILE A 173 -8.17 -28.58 20.68
N VAL A 174 -6.96 -28.05 20.88
CA VAL A 174 -6.14 -28.33 22.06
C VAL A 174 -5.84 -27.04 22.81
N PHE A 175 -6.19 -26.99 24.09
CA PHE A 175 -5.79 -25.91 24.98
C PHE A 175 -4.42 -26.22 25.58
N LEU A 176 -3.53 -25.23 25.55
CA LEU A 176 -2.25 -25.23 26.25
C LEU A 176 -2.22 -24.05 27.21
N VAL A 177 -2.37 -24.36 28.50
CA VAL A 177 -2.55 -23.34 29.53
C VAL A 177 -1.36 -23.29 30.48
N ASP A 178 -0.84 -22.09 30.68
CA ASP A 178 0.21 -21.82 31.63
C ASP A 178 -0.32 -22.05 33.06
N CYS A 179 0.47 -22.73 33.89
CA CYS A 179 0.22 -22.94 35.31
C CYS A 179 1.46 -22.59 36.16
N SER A 180 2.29 -21.67 35.66
CA SER A 180 3.47 -21.13 36.34
C SER A 180 3.12 -20.26 37.55
N GLY A 181 4.14 -19.95 38.35
CA GLY A 181 3.99 -19.31 39.66
C GLY A 181 3.55 -17.84 39.66
N SER A 182 3.56 -17.15 38.52
CA SER A 182 3.09 -15.76 38.35
C SER A 182 1.57 -15.64 38.42
N ILE A 183 0.86 -16.61 37.85
CA ILE A 183 -0.60 -16.58 37.63
C ILE A 183 -1.37 -16.50 38.96
N GLY A 184 -1.00 -17.32 39.95
CA GLY A 184 -1.71 -17.43 41.22
C GLY A 184 -3.02 -18.23 41.14
N HIS A 185 -3.52 -18.68 42.31
CA HIS A 185 -4.69 -19.57 42.38
C HIS A 185 -5.98 -18.93 41.83
N ASP A 186 -6.20 -17.64 42.06
CA ASP A 186 -7.46 -16.99 41.70
C ASP A 186 -7.55 -16.71 40.19
N SER A 187 -6.45 -16.29 39.57
CA SER A 187 -6.34 -16.11 38.12
C SER A 187 -6.39 -17.46 37.39
N PHE A 188 -5.79 -18.51 37.96
CA PHE A 188 -5.92 -19.88 37.47
C PHE A 188 -7.38 -20.38 37.51
N ASN A 189 -8.12 -20.06 38.58
CA ASN A 189 -9.56 -20.36 38.66
C ASN A 189 -10.39 -19.55 37.65
N GLN A 190 -10.04 -18.28 37.36
CA GLN A 190 -10.66 -17.49 36.28
C GLN A 190 -10.38 -18.12 34.91
N MET A 191 -9.16 -18.63 34.67
CA MET A 191 -8.81 -19.36 33.46
C MET A 191 -9.62 -20.66 33.30
N LYS A 192 -9.86 -21.42 34.38
CA LYS A 192 -10.81 -22.56 34.33
C LYS A 192 -12.22 -22.12 33.90
N GLN A 193 -12.71 -21.01 34.45
CA GLN A 193 -14.04 -20.49 34.10
C GLN A 193 -14.10 -20.06 32.63
N PHE A 194 -13.05 -19.44 32.09
CA PHE A 194 -12.92 -19.14 30.67
C PHE A 194 -12.96 -20.43 29.81
N LEU A 195 -12.12 -21.42 30.13
CA LEU A 195 -12.08 -22.71 29.42
C LEU A 195 -13.46 -23.38 29.38
N LYS A 196 -14.15 -23.45 30.53
CA LYS A 196 -15.51 -24.02 30.62
C LYS A 196 -16.52 -23.25 29.78
N SER A 197 -16.44 -21.92 29.78
CA SER A 197 -17.37 -21.06 29.04
C SER A 197 -17.14 -21.16 27.52
N PHE A 198 -15.88 -21.24 27.09
CA PHE A 198 -15.52 -21.45 25.69
C PHE A 198 -15.95 -22.84 25.18
N VAL A 199 -15.64 -23.90 25.93
CA VAL A 199 -15.99 -25.29 25.58
C VAL A 199 -17.51 -25.50 25.55
N SER A 200 -18.26 -24.85 26.44
CA SER A 200 -19.74 -24.91 26.45
C SER A 200 -20.39 -24.30 25.19
N GLY A 201 -19.66 -23.47 24.44
CA GLY A 201 -20.10 -22.89 23.18
C GLY A 201 -19.86 -23.76 21.93
N LEU A 202 -19.33 -24.97 22.07
CA LEU A 202 -18.89 -25.82 20.95
C LEU A 202 -19.70 -27.14 20.86
N PRO A 203 -19.95 -27.67 19.65
CA PRO A 203 -20.56 -28.99 19.45
C PRO A 203 -19.53 -30.09 19.71
N VAL A 204 -19.20 -30.33 20.99
CA VAL A 204 -18.23 -31.35 21.41
C VAL A 204 -18.87 -32.73 21.35
N ALA A 205 -18.43 -33.55 20.40
CA ALA A 205 -18.81 -34.96 20.29
C ALA A 205 -17.76 -35.78 19.51
N LYS A 206 -17.76 -37.12 19.71
CA LYS A 206 -16.86 -38.11 19.05
C LYS A 206 -16.54 -37.84 17.57
N HIS A 207 -17.54 -37.41 16.79
CA HIS A 207 -17.47 -37.15 15.35
C HIS A 207 -17.56 -35.66 14.98
N GLN A 208 -17.76 -34.77 15.95
CA GLN A 208 -17.87 -33.31 15.77
C GLN A 208 -16.58 -32.63 16.25
N VAL A 209 -16.65 -31.66 17.17
CA VAL A 209 -15.46 -31.06 17.80
C VAL A 209 -14.90 -31.99 18.88
N ARG A 210 -13.58 -32.15 18.90
CA ARG A 210 -12.82 -32.82 19.97
C ARG A 210 -11.98 -31.80 20.73
N ILE A 211 -11.89 -31.96 22.05
CA ILE A 211 -11.13 -31.09 22.94
C ILE A 211 -10.04 -31.90 23.64
N GLY A 212 -8.80 -31.40 23.62
CA GLY A 212 -7.72 -31.85 24.50
C GLY A 212 -7.19 -30.69 25.35
N LEU A 213 -6.53 -30.99 26.46
CA LEU A 213 -5.94 -29.96 27.33
C LEU A 213 -4.62 -30.41 27.96
N ALA A 214 -3.59 -29.59 27.76
CA ALA A 214 -2.31 -29.66 28.46
C ALA A 214 -2.13 -28.43 29.36
N GLN A 215 -1.55 -28.64 30.56
CA GLN A 215 -1.02 -27.53 31.37
C GLN A 215 0.50 -27.47 31.23
N PHE A 216 1.12 -26.31 31.45
CA PHE A 216 2.58 -26.23 31.52
C PHE A 216 3.11 -25.22 32.55
N ASP A 217 4.18 -25.62 33.24
CA ASP A 217 5.07 -24.72 33.94
C ASP A 217 6.53 -25.00 33.50
N HIS A 218 7.38 -25.51 34.40
CA HIS A 218 8.70 -26.08 34.09
C HIS A 218 8.61 -27.51 33.51
N GLN A 219 7.43 -28.11 33.60
CA GLN A 219 7.06 -29.40 32.99
C GLN A 219 5.71 -29.26 32.30
N THR A 220 5.37 -30.19 31.41
CA THR A 220 4.06 -30.20 30.72
C THR A 220 3.22 -31.36 31.23
N TYR A 221 2.01 -31.07 31.65
CA TYR A 221 1.07 -32.01 32.26
C TYR A 221 -0.03 -32.36 31.25
N GLN A 222 -0.19 -33.65 30.95
CA GLN A 222 -1.26 -34.17 30.09
C GLN A 222 -2.53 -34.40 30.91
N GLU A 223 -3.58 -33.59 30.71
CA GLU A 223 -4.80 -33.72 31.51
C GLU A 223 -5.82 -34.64 30.84
N PHE A 224 -6.03 -34.49 29.53
CA PHE A 224 -6.82 -35.39 28.69
C PHE A 224 -6.55 -35.14 27.20
N LEU A 225 -6.54 -36.21 26.40
CA LEU A 225 -6.31 -36.21 24.95
C LEU A 225 -7.63 -36.02 24.17
N LEU A 226 -7.52 -35.69 22.87
CA LEU A 226 -8.65 -35.43 21.96
C LEU A 226 -9.65 -36.59 21.84
N LYS A 227 -9.23 -37.82 22.18
CA LYS A 227 -10.04 -39.04 22.13
C LYS A 227 -10.71 -39.43 23.46
N ASP A 228 -10.32 -38.78 24.57
CA ASP A 228 -10.63 -39.29 25.91
C ASP A 228 -12.05 -38.92 26.38
N HIS A 229 -12.64 -37.87 25.81
CA HIS A 229 -13.97 -37.35 26.18
C HIS A 229 -14.83 -37.10 24.92
N ASP A 230 -15.90 -37.90 24.78
CA ASP A 230 -16.79 -37.92 23.60
C ASP A 230 -17.99 -36.96 23.70
N ASN A 231 -18.08 -36.11 24.73
CA ASN A 231 -19.16 -35.13 24.91
C ASN A 231 -18.72 -33.92 25.77
N VAL A 232 -19.46 -32.81 25.67
CA VAL A 232 -19.16 -31.55 26.38
C VAL A 232 -19.13 -31.68 27.90
N LYS A 233 -19.96 -32.53 28.52
CA LYS A 233 -20.04 -32.63 29.97
C LYS A 233 -18.76 -33.23 30.56
N ASP A 234 -18.29 -34.34 30.01
CA ASP A 234 -17.10 -35.02 30.54
C ASP A 234 -15.86 -34.11 30.49
N VAL A 235 -15.75 -33.29 29.44
CA VAL A 235 -14.71 -32.24 29.32
C VAL A 235 -14.85 -31.18 30.42
N LEU A 236 -16.06 -30.70 30.72
CA LEU A 236 -16.31 -29.72 31.78
C LEU A 236 -16.01 -30.29 33.18
N ASP A 237 -16.47 -31.52 33.45
CA ASP A 237 -16.23 -32.25 34.71
C ASP A 237 -14.72 -32.50 34.90
N ARG A 238 -13.93 -32.65 33.83
CA ARG A 238 -12.46 -32.77 33.87
C ARG A 238 -11.75 -31.43 34.05
N ILE A 239 -12.24 -30.33 33.46
CA ILE A 239 -11.69 -28.98 33.65
C ILE A 239 -11.82 -28.50 35.10
N ASP A 240 -12.91 -28.85 35.80
CA ASP A 240 -13.05 -28.53 37.23
C ASP A 240 -11.94 -29.17 38.10
N GLN A 241 -11.51 -30.38 37.73
CA GLN A 241 -10.50 -31.18 38.45
C GLN A 241 -9.05 -30.71 38.26
N LEU A 242 -8.78 -29.74 37.38
CA LEU A 242 -7.43 -29.26 37.10
C LEU A 242 -6.73 -28.73 38.36
N GLN A 243 -5.51 -29.20 38.61
CA GLN A 243 -4.70 -28.75 39.75
C GLN A 243 -3.82 -27.59 39.33
N TYR A 244 -3.61 -26.62 40.22
CA TYR A 244 -2.68 -25.52 39.99
C TYR A 244 -1.26 -25.93 40.42
N HIS A 245 -0.34 -25.95 39.45
CA HIS A 245 1.08 -26.18 39.67
C HIS A 245 1.80 -24.85 39.95
N LYS A 246 3.13 -24.88 40.16
CA LYS A 246 3.93 -23.69 40.56
C LYS A 246 5.40 -23.84 40.13
N GLY A 247 5.66 -23.64 38.85
CA GLY A 247 7.00 -23.61 38.24
C GLY A 247 7.31 -22.27 37.56
N ALA A 248 8.37 -22.27 36.74
CA ALA A 248 8.71 -21.17 35.83
C ALA A 248 8.22 -21.51 34.41
N THR A 249 7.99 -20.52 33.54
CA THR A 249 7.33 -20.71 32.23
C THR A 249 8.26 -21.32 31.16
N TYR A 250 7.97 -22.54 30.67
CA TYR A 250 8.68 -23.20 29.55
C TYR A 250 7.73 -23.57 28.39
N LEU A 251 7.32 -22.55 27.63
CA LEU A 251 6.37 -22.66 26.52
C LEU A 251 6.95 -23.41 25.30
N GLY A 252 8.25 -23.35 25.03
CA GLY A 252 8.87 -24.01 23.87
C GLY A 252 8.84 -25.54 23.99
N SER A 253 9.18 -26.05 25.17
CA SER A 253 9.00 -27.46 25.55
C SER A 253 7.53 -27.88 25.43
N ALA A 254 6.61 -27.06 25.94
CA ALA A 254 5.18 -27.37 25.95
C ALA A 254 4.54 -27.40 24.55
N LEU A 255 4.95 -26.50 23.64
CA LEU A 255 4.56 -26.54 22.22
C LEU A 255 5.06 -27.80 21.51
N THR A 256 6.25 -28.28 21.85
CA THR A 256 6.80 -29.55 21.34
C THR A 256 5.98 -30.74 21.84
N PHE A 257 5.60 -30.74 23.13
CA PHE A 257 4.76 -31.78 23.74
C PHE A 257 3.39 -31.93 23.06
N LEU A 258 2.76 -30.83 22.61
CA LEU A 258 1.52 -30.88 21.82
C LEU A 258 1.70 -31.62 20.49
N GLN A 259 2.80 -31.35 19.79
CA GLN A 259 3.09 -31.96 18.49
C GLN A 259 3.25 -33.48 18.62
N GLU A 260 3.94 -33.93 19.67
CA GLU A 260 4.28 -35.34 19.88
C GLU A 260 3.12 -36.17 20.47
N ASN A 261 2.26 -35.58 21.31
CA ASN A 261 1.29 -36.33 22.12
C ASN A 261 -0.18 -36.04 21.81
N TYR A 262 -0.52 -34.86 21.28
CA TYR A 262 -1.92 -34.47 21.02
C TYR A 262 -2.28 -34.51 19.55
N PHE A 263 -1.47 -33.89 18.68
CA PHE A 263 -1.81 -33.77 17.26
C PHE A 263 -1.52 -35.02 16.42
N THR A 264 -1.24 -36.15 17.08
CA THR A 264 -1.02 -37.49 16.51
C THR A 264 -2.31 -38.35 16.49
N PRO A 265 -2.38 -39.39 15.64
CA PRO A 265 -3.48 -40.36 15.66
C PRO A 265 -3.67 -41.01 17.04
N GLU A 266 -2.56 -41.31 17.73
CA GLU A 266 -2.51 -41.84 19.09
C GLU A 266 -3.10 -40.84 20.11
N GLY A 267 -2.89 -39.54 19.90
CA GLY A 267 -3.52 -38.45 20.66
C GLY A 267 -5.00 -38.23 20.35
N GLY A 268 -5.54 -38.84 19.30
CA GLY A 268 -6.93 -38.68 18.86
C GLY A 268 -7.17 -37.61 17.78
N SER A 269 -6.09 -37.04 17.24
CA SER A 269 -6.10 -36.12 16.10
C SER A 269 -6.57 -36.82 14.81
N ARG A 270 -7.20 -36.07 13.91
CA ARG A 270 -7.77 -36.57 12.64
C ARG A 270 -7.15 -35.85 11.44
N ASP A 271 -6.74 -36.61 10.43
CA ASP A 271 -5.91 -36.08 9.33
C ASP A 271 -6.64 -35.30 8.23
N SER A 272 -7.97 -35.19 8.33
CA SER A 272 -8.80 -34.40 7.40
C SER A 272 -9.76 -33.46 8.15
N VAL A 273 -9.33 -32.97 9.32
CA VAL A 273 -10.10 -32.11 10.22
C VAL A 273 -9.26 -30.88 10.59
N PRO A 274 -9.86 -29.68 10.74
CA PRO A 274 -9.17 -28.49 11.22
C PRO A 274 -8.45 -28.71 12.57
N LYS A 275 -7.16 -28.38 12.64
CA LYS A 275 -6.32 -28.54 13.84
C LYS A 275 -5.98 -27.17 14.44
N ILE A 276 -6.33 -26.96 15.71
CA ILE A 276 -6.20 -25.66 16.39
C ILE A 276 -5.55 -25.83 17.77
N ALA A 277 -4.55 -25.00 18.07
CA ALA A 277 -3.99 -24.83 19.40
C ALA A 277 -4.37 -23.45 19.97
N ILE A 278 -4.79 -23.42 21.23
CA ILE A 278 -5.07 -22.19 21.99
C ILE A 278 -4.09 -22.12 23.16
N VAL A 279 -3.16 -21.17 23.10
CA VAL A 279 -2.10 -20.94 24.09
C VAL A 279 -2.50 -19.77 24.99
N ILE A 280 -2.42 -19.92 26.31
CA ILE A 280 -2.68 -18.86 27.30
C ILE A 280 -1.49 -18.78 28.26
N THR A 281 -0.88 -17.62 28.45
CA THR A 281 0.28 -17.39 29.35
C THR A 281 0.35 -15.95 29.85
N ASP A 282 0.97 -15.73 31.02
CA ASP A 282 1.13 -14.41 31.64
C ASP A 282 2.58 -13.88 31.68
N GLY A 283 3.54 -14.62 31.12
CA GLY A 283 4.97 -14.35 31.27
C GLY A 283 5.80 -14.55 30.00
N ALA A 284 7.09 -14.19 30.11
CA ALA A 284 8.09 -14.53 29.09
C ALA A 284 8.59 -15.97 29.30
N SER A 285 8.79 -16.72 28.22
CA SER A 285 9.31 -18.08 28.29
C SER A 285 10.81 -18.10 28.61
N MET A 286 11.22 -19.08 29.42
CA MET A 286 12.60 -19.37 29.79
C MET A 286 13.36 -20.20 28.73
N ASP A 287 12.67 -20.60 27.65
CA ASP A 287 13.19 -21.40 26.54
C ASP A 287 12.82 -20.84 25.15
N ALA A 288 13.38 -21.42 24.10
CA ALA A 288 13.24 -20.92 22.73
C ALA A 288 11.92 -21.39 22.08
N VAL A 289 10.96 -20.46 21.95
CA VAL A 289 9.60 -20.75 21.45
C VAL A 289 9.45 -20.82 19.92
N ALA A 290 10.34 -20.17 19.16
CA ALA A 290 10.16 -19.97 17.71
C ALA A 290 10.21 -21.26 16.88
N GLU A 291 11.18 -22.14 17.16
CA GLU A 291 11.35 -23.44 16.48
C GLU A 291 10.19 -24.41 16.75
N PRO A 292 9.77 -24.63 18.02
CA PRO A 292 8.55 -25.38 18.33
C PRO A 292 7.29 -24.84 17.65
N ALA A 293 7.07 -23.52 17.68
CA ALA A 293 5.93 -22.89 17.02
C ALA A 293 5.95 -23.05 15.49
N LEU A 294 7.13 -22.95 14.86
CA LEU A 294 7.30 -23.20 13.43
C LEU A 294 6.96 -24.64 13.05
N LYS A 295 7.41 -25.63 13.85
CA LYS A 295 7.10 -27.05 13.62
C LYS A 295 5.62 -27.37 13.82
N LEU A 296 5.00 -26.81 14.87
CA LEU A 296 3.57 -27.02 15.11
C LEU A 296 2.71 -26.44 13.97
N ARG A 297 3.03 -25.22 13.49
CA ARG A 297 2.37 -24.62 12.32
C ARG A 297 2.61 -25.39 11.02
N SER A 298 3.81 -25.95 10.80
CA SER A 298 4.10 -26.71 9.57
C SER A 298 3.36 -28.05 9.48
N HIS A 299 2.82 -28.55 10.61
CA HIS A 299 1.92 -29.71 10.67
C HIS A 299 0.43 -29.33 10.49
N GLY A 300 0.15 -28.09 10.06
CA GLY A 300 -1.20 -27.62 9.76
C GLY A 300 -2.01 -27.11 10.96
N VAL A 301 -1.37 -26.95 12.12
CA VAL A 301 -2.03 -26.43 13.33
C VAL A 301 -2.05 -24.90 13.30
N VAL A 302 -3.22 -24.29 13.46
CA VAL A 302 -3.36 -22.84 13.69
C VAL A 302 -3.23 -22.54 15.18
N ILE A 303 -2.36 -21.58 15.53
CA ILE A 303 -2.03 -21.23 16.92
C ILE A 303 -2.65 -19.87 17.26
N PHE A 304 -3.57 -19.84 18.20
CA PHE A 304 -4.01 -18.63 18.88
C PHE A 304 -3.16 -18.45 20.15
N ALA A 305 -2.62 -17.25 20.37
CA ALA A 305 -1.88 -16.90 21.57
C ALA A 305 -2.64 -15.81 22.35
N VAL A 306 -2.85 -16.05 23.64
CA VAL A 306 -3.46 -15.09 24.58
C VAL A 306 -2.39 -14.71 25.61
N GLY A 307 -1.87 -13.49 25.49
CA GLY A 307 -0.95 -12.91 26.46
C GLY A 307 -1.73 -12.13 27.52
N VAL A 308 -1.50 -12.45 28.79
CA VAL A 308 -2.18 -11.84 29.94
C VAL A 308 -1.19 -11.03 30.78
N GLY A 309 -1.43 -9.74 31.00
CA GLY A 309 -0.55 -8.92 31.84
C GLY A 309 0.86 -8.70 31.26
N TYR A 310 1.89 -9.26 31.89
CA TYR A 310 3.31 -8.92 31.67
C TYR A 310 4.11 -10.01 30.91
N TYR A 311 3.61 -10.40 29.75
CA TYR A 311 4.25 -11.34 28.81
C TYR A 311 5.18 -10.63 27.81
N ASP A 312 6.07 -11.41 27.17
CA ASP A 312 6.88 -10.92 26.06
C ASP A 312 6.07 -10.94 24.74
N ALA A 313 5.65 -9.76 24.29
CA ALA A 313 4.87 -9.58 23.06
C ALA A 313 5.65 -9.93 21.77
N ALA A 314 6.99 -9.89 21.78
CA ALA A 314 7.79 -10.34 20.65
C ALA A 314 7.84 -11.88 20.60
N GLN A 315 8.03 -12.54 21.75
CA GLN A 315 7.93 -14.00 21.84
C GLN A 315 6.55 -14.49 21.39
N LEU A 316 5.44 -13.94 21.91
CA LEU A 316 4.11 -14.40 21.52
C LEU A 316 3.75 -14.11 20.05
N ARG A 317 4.29 -13.05 19.44
CA ARG A 317 4.20 -12.84 17.98
C ARG A 317 4.91 -13.94 17.18
N THR A 318 5.99 -14.54 17.70
CA THR A 318 6.62 -15.70 17.04
C THR A 318 5.87 -17.01 17.26
N VAL A 319 4.99 -17.09 18.26
CA VAL A 319 4.17 -18.28 18.58
C VAL A 319 2.83 -18.28 17.82
N ALA A 320 2.14 -17.14 17.76
CA ALA A 320 0.85 -16.99 17.10
C ALA A 320 0.90 -17.35 15.59
N SER A 321 -0.25 -17.73 15.02
CA SER A 321 -0.43 -17.79 13.57
C SER A 321 -0.45 -16.40 12.92
N SER A 322 -0.39 -16.37 11.58
CA SER A 322 -0.24 -15.15 10.79
C SER A 322 -1.53 -14.77 10.05
N PRO A 323 -1.91 -13.48 9.97
CA PRO A 323 -1.23 -12.30 10.51
C PRO A 323 -1.39 -12.17 12.03
N SER A 324 -0.36 -11.71 12.73
CA SER A 324 -0.30 -11.74 14.19
C SER A 324 -1.43 -10.95 14.87
N GLU A 325 -1.90 -9.89 14.21
CA GLU A 325 -2.98 -8.99 14.61
C GLU A 325 -4.37 -9.69 14.70
N GLN A 326 -4.48 -10.92 14.21
CA GLN A 326 -5.71 -11.75 14.26
C GLN A 326 -5.60 -12.97 15.18
N PHE A 327 -4.37 -13.39 15.52
CA PHE A 327 -4.11 -14.62 16.29
C PHE A 327 -3.39 -14.37 17.62
N LEU A 328 -2.85 -13.16 17.85
CA LEU A 328 -2.37 -12.69 19.14
C LEU A 328 -3.43 -11.82 19.80
N ILE A 329 -3.93 -12.28 20.93
CA ILE A 329 -4.82 -11.54 21.83
C ILE A 329 -3.98 -11.01 22.99
N SER A 330 -4.18 -9.72 23.30
CA SER A 330 -3.53 -9.00 24.39
C SER A 330 -4.58 -8.54 25.39
N ILE A 331 -4.48 -9.00 26.64
CA ILE A 331 -5.35 -8.57 27.75
C ILE A 331 -4.51 -8.24 28.99
N HIS A 332 -5.04 -7.38 29.86
CA HIS A 332 -4.33 -6.89 31.04
C HIS A 332 -4.42 -7.82 32.24
N ASP A 333 -5.53 -8.57 32.39
CA ASP A 333 -5.71 -9.56 33.45
C ASP A 333 -6.60 -10.74 33.02
N TYR A 334 -6.78 -11.70 33.95
CA TYR A 334 -7.58 -12.91 33.73
C TYR A 334 -9.10 -12.69 33.85
N GLN A 335 -9.57 -11.50 34.26
CA GLN A 335 -10.99 -11.12 34.27
C GLN A 335 -11.43 -10.68 32.85
N GLU A 336 -10.55 -9.99 32.13
CA GLU A 336 -10.77 -9.58 30.73
C GLU A 336 -10.91 -10.76 29.75
N LEU A 337 -10.47 -11.99 30.11
CA LEU A 337 -10.69 -13.21 29.32
C LEU A 337 -12.16 -13.39 28.89
N GLN A 338 -13.10 -13.04 29.77
CA GLN A 338 -14.54 -13.16 29.48
C GLN A 338 -15.01 -12.15 28.42
N LYS A 339 -14.37 -10.97 28.33
CA LYS A 339 -14.70 -9.93 27.34
C LYS A 339 -14.25 -10.31 25.93
N VAL A 340 -13.10 -10.98 25.81
CA VAL A 340 -12.56 -11.40 24.50
C VAL A 340 -13.14 -12.74 24.03
N MET A 341 -13.75 -13.53 24.94
CA MET A 341 -14.29 -14.86 24.66
C MET A 341 -15.16 -14.95 23.39
N ASP A 342 -16.12 -14.05 23.20
CA ASP A 342 -17.04 -14.14 22.06
C ASP A 342 -16.34 -13.83 20.72
N ASN A 343 -15.47 -12.82 20.68
CA ASN A 343 -14.64 -12.52 19.51
C ASN A 343 -13.64 -13.64 19.20
N MET A 344 -13.06 -14.24 20.24
CA MET A 344 -12.14 -15.38 20.10
C MET A 344 -12.87 -16.63 19.60
N ARG A 345 -14.03 -16.98 20.17
CA ARG A 345 -14.88 -18.10 19.72
C ARG A 345 -15.28 -17.92 18.26
N LYS A 346 -15.70 -16.71 17.87
CA LYS A 346 -16.05 -16.37 16.49
C LYS A 346 -14.88 -16.50 15.51
N THR A 347 -13.68 -16.04 15.89
CA THR A 347 -12.47 -16.16 15.05
C THR A 347 -11.97 -17.60 14.93
N VAL A 348 -12.08 -18.39 16.01
CA VAL A 348 -11.81 -19.83 16.01
C VAL A 348 -12.80 -20.58 15.11
N CYS A 349 -14.11 -20.34 15.24
CA CYS A 349 -15.12 -20.99 14.39
C CYS A 349 -14.99 -20.56 12.91
N THR A 350 -14.66 -19.30 12.63
CA THR A 350 -14.32 -18.84 11.27
C THR A 350 -13.09 -19.58 10.70
N SER A 351 -12.08 -19.82 11.55
CA SER A 351 -10.88 -20.57 11.16
C SER A 351 -11.17 -22.06 10.91
N VAL A 352 -12.06 -22.68 11.70
CA VAL A 352 -12.56 -24.04 11.47
C VAL A 352 -13.28 -24.12 10.12
N GLU A 353 -14.19 -23.19 9.82
CA GLU A 353 -14.96 -23.17 8.57
C GLU A 353 -14.04 -23.01 7.34
N ILE A 354 -13.05 -22.11 7.40
CA ILE A 354 -12.07 -21.92 6.32
C ILE A 354 -11.21 -23.18 6.13
N GLN A 355 -10.70 -23.80 7.20
CA GLN A 355 -9.93 -25.03 7.10
C GLN A 355 -10.77 -26.20 6.59
N ALA A 356 -12.02 -26.36 7.03
CA ALA A 356 -12.91 -27.41 6.57
C ALA A 356 -13.21 -27.32 5.07
N GLN A 357 -13.36 -26.10 4.53
CA GLN A 357 -13.50 -25.87 3.08
C GLN A 357 -12.24 -26.22 2.27
N VAL A 358 -11.06 -26.21 2.90
CA VAL A 358 -9.76 -26.57 2.28
C VAL A 358 -9.44 -28.06 2.43
N LEU A 359 -9.91 -28.71 3.50
CA LEU A 359 -9.65 -30.12 3.80
C LEU A 359 -10.69 -31.10 3.22
N ALA A 360 -11.84 -30.61 2.74
CA ALA A 360 -12.88 -31.45 2.15
C ALA A 360 -12.47 -32.02 0.77
N PRO A 361 -12.31 -33.35 0.61
CA PRO A 361 -12.04 -33.94 -0.70
C PRO A 361 -13.27 -33.81 -1.60
N LYS A 362 -13.06 -33.39 -2.84
CA LYS A 362 -14.11 -33.26 -3.86
C LYS A 362 -13.69 -34.02 -5.10
N TYR A 363 -14.58 -34.89 -5.58
CA TYR A 363 -14.34 -35.72 -6.76
C TYR A 363 -15.46 -35.53 -7.79
N ALA A 364 -15.10 -35.64 -9.07
CA ALA A 364 -15.95 -35.38 -10.21
C ALA A 364 -15.93 -36.52 -11.23
N GLU A 365 -17.05 -36.73 -11.90
CA GLU A 365 -17.20 -37.69 -12.99
C GLU A 365 -17.45 -36.90 -14.28
N VAL A 366 -16.55 -37.02 -15.26
CA VAL A 366 -16.54 -36.20 -16.48
C VAL A 366 -16.63 -37.09 -17.72
N PHE A 367 -17.75 -37.01 -18.43
CA PHE A 367 -17.93 -37.74 -19.69
C PHE A 367 -17.70 -36.80 -20.88
N PHE A 368 -16.87 -37.23 -21.84
CA PHE A 368 -16.59 -36.50 -23.07
C PHE A 368 -17.32 -37.14 -24.25
N LEU A 369 -18.07 -36.33 -25.00
CA LEU A 369 -18.88 -36.80 -26.14
C LEU A 369 -18.51 -35.99 -27.40
N VAL A 370 -17.85 -36.64 -28.35
CA VAL A 370 -17.12 -35.97 -29.44
C VAL A 370 -17.77 -36.21 -30.81
N ASP A 371 -18.07 -35.12 -31.52
CA ASP A 371 -18.58 -35.17 -32.90
C ASP A 371 -17.59 -35.88 -33.85
N SER A 372 -17.99 -37.03 -34.37
CA SER A 372 -17.21 -37.87 -35.30
C SER A 372 -16.90 -37.19 -36.64
N SER A 373 -17.57 -36.09 -36.99
CA SER A 373 -17.28 -35.30 -38.18
C SER A 373 -16.13 -34.29 -38.00
N ALA A 374 -15.66 -34.04 -36.77
CA ALA A 374 -14.58 -33.11 -36.42
C ALA A 374 -13.15 -33.59 -36.79
N GLN A 375 -13.01 -34.36 -37.88
CA GLN A 375 -11.75 -35.00 -38.32
C GLN A 375 -10.59 -34.01 -38.51
N SER A 376 -10.89 -32.80 -39.01
CA SER A 376 -9.95 -31.67 -39.14
C SER A 376 -9.25 -31.28 -37.83
N HIS A 377 -9.89 -31.57 -36.69
CA HIS A 377 -9.48 -31.11 -35.36
C HIS A 377 -9.03 -32.24 -34.42
N ILE A 378 -8.96 -33.51 -34.87
CA ILE A 378 -8.67 -34.66 -33.99
C ILE A 378 -7.37 -34.51 -33.19
N GLN A 379 -6.30 -33.91 -33.75
CA GLN A 379 -5.07 -33.67 -33.01
C GLN A 379 -5.27 -32.68 -31.85
N ALA A 380 -6.02 -31.59 -32.06
CA ALA A 380 -6.34 -30.62 -31.02
C ALA A 380 -7.27 -31.22 -29.95
N ILE A 381 -8.22 -32.08 -30.35
CA ILE A 381 -9.11 -32.81 -29.44
C ILE A 381 -8.31 -33.78 -28.56
N ARG A 382 -7.38 -34.56 -29.13
CA ARG A 382 -6.48 -35.44 -28.36
C ARG A 382 -5.63 -34.66 -27.35
N GLU A 383 -5.01 -33.56 -27.78
CA GLU A 383 -4.20 -32.72 -26.88
C GLU A 383 -5.01 -32.08 -25.75
N MET A 384 -6.27 -31.72 -26.02
CA MET A 384 -7.19 -31.21 -25.01
C MET A 384 -7.56 -32.30 -23.99
N LEU A 385 -8.00 -33.47 -24.48
CA LEU A 385 -8.40 -34.61 -23.65
C LEU A 385 -7.25 -35.14 -22.78
N ILE A 386 -6.01 -35.20 -23.31
CA ILE A 386 -4.82 -35.56 -22.53
C ILE A 386 -4.58 -34.54 -21.42
N ARG A 387 -4.55 -33.23 -21.72
CA ARG A 387 -4.34 -32.19 -20.69
C ARG A 387 -5.39 -32.28 -19.57
N LEU A 388 -6.64 -32.52 -19.93
CA LEU A 388 -7.74 -32.65 -18.99
C LEU A 388 -7.62 -33.92 -18.12
N ALA A 389 -7.26 -35.07 -18.70
CA ALA A 389 -6.97 -36.30 -17.92
C ALA A 389 -5.87 -36.07 -16.86
N ASN A 390 -4.78 -35.40 -17.25
CA ASN A 390 -3.68 -35.06 -16.35
C ASN A 390 -4.11 -34.06 -15.26
N GLN A 391 -4.85 -33.00 -15.62
CA GLN A 391 -5.33 -31.99 -14.65
C GLN A 391 -6.39 -32.55 -13.69
N LEU A 392 -7.22 -33.49 -14.15
CA LEU A 392 -8.17 -34.23 -13.32
C LEU A 392 -7.48 -35.22 -12.38
N ASN A 393 -6.23 -35.63 -12.62
CA ASN A 393 -5.54 -36.68 -11.85
C ASN A 393 -6.41 -37.97 -11.79
N VAL A 394 -6.85 -38.43 -12.97
CA VAL A 394 -7.87 -39.49 -13.11
C VAL A 394 -7.42 -40.79 -12.43
N ASN A 395 -8.26 -41.32 -11.53
CA ASN A 395 -8.01 -42.60 -10.85
C ASN A 395 -9.29 -43.20 -10.26
N LYS A 396 -9.27 -44.51 -9.99
CA LYS A 396 -10.47 -45.29 -9.59
C LYS A 396 -11.22 -44.77 -8.34
N GLU A 397 -10.48 -44.22 -7.38
CA GLU A 397 -10.98 -43.72 -6.09
C GLU A 397 -11.10 -42.18 -6.06
N GLY A 398 -10.88 -41.51 -7.20
CA GLY A 398 -10.89 -40.06 -7.32
C GLY A 398 -11.72 -39.57 -8.50
N ASN A 399 -11.19 -38.62 -9.27
CA ASN A 399 -11.86 -38.11 -10.46
C ASN A 399 -11.89 -39.20 -11.55
N ARG A 400 -13.02 -39.29 -12.27
CA ARG A 400 -13.28 -40.29 -13.31
C ARG A 400 -13.53 -39.63 -14.65
N MET A 401 -13.12 -40.32 -15.72
CA MET A 401 -13.21 -39.81 -17.09
C MET A 401 -13.75 -40.90 -18.02
N GLY A 402 -14.79 -40.57 -18.79
CA GLY A 402 -15.34 -41.41 -19.85
C GLY A 402 -15.24 -40.72 -21.21
N LEU A 403 -15.21 -41.49 -22.29
CA LEU A 403 -15.11 -40.97 -23.66
C LEU A 403 -16.01 -41.74 -24.62
N ALA A 404 -16.73 -41.01 -25.46
CA ALA A 404 -17.48 -41.53 -26.59
C ALA A 404 -17.41 -40.56 -27.78
N GLN A 405 -17.68 -41.07 -28.97
CA GLN A 405 -17.86 -40.27 -30.19
C GLN A 405 -19.27 -40.46 -30.76
N TYR A 406 -19.78 -39.52 -31.54
CA TYR A 406 -21.12 -39.60 -32.12
C TYR A 406 -21.25 -39.03 -33.53
N GLY A 407 -22.18 -39.60 -34.30
CA GLY A 407 -22.64 -39.12 -35.60
C GLY A 407 -24.12 -39.39 -35.77
N SER A 408 -24.48 -40.38 -36.59
CA SER A 408 -25.84 -40.94 -36.64
C SER A 408 -26.22 -41.78 -35.41
N THR A 409 -25.23 -42.23 -34.65
CA THR A 409 -25.30 -43.07 -33.44
C THR A 409 -24.11 -42.73 -32.53
N VAL A 410 -24.18 -43.10 -31.24
CA VAL A 410 -23.05 -42.99 -30.29
C VAL A 410 -22.19 -44.27 -30.36
N SER A 411 -20.86 -44.11 -30.24
CA SER A 411 -19.88 -45.17 -30.07
C SER A 411 -19.04 -44.87 -28.83
N VAL A 412 -19.06 -45.76 -27.84
CA VAL A 412 -18.29 -45.60 -26.59
C VAL A 412 -16.85 -46.05 -26.82
N GLU A 413 -15.88 -45.23 -26.39
CA GLU A 413 -14.45 -45.56 -26.40
C GLU A 413 -14.02 -46.16 -25.06
N PHE A 414 -14.42 -45.54 -23.95
CA PHE A 414 -14.31 -46.10 -22.60
C PHE A 414 -15.31 -45.50 -21.61
N GLN A 415 -15.73 -46.30 -20.64
CA GLN A 415 -16.60 -45.89 -19.54
C GLN A 415 -15.83 -45.24 -18.37
N LEU A 416 -16.55 -44.58 -17.46
CA LEU A 416 -16.02 -43.83 -16.30
C LEU A 416 -15.18 -44.68 -15.32
N ASP A 417 -15.42 -45.99 -15.27
CA ASP A 417 -14.81 -46.96 -14.34
C ASP A 417 -13.74 -47.86 -15.00
N GLN A 418 -13.66 -47.85 -16.34
CA GLN A 418 -12.90 -48.80 -17.15
C GLN A 418 -11.37 -48.72 -16.95
N TYR A 419 -10.86 -47.53 -16.60
CA TYR A 419 -9.44 -47.29 -16.37
C TYR A 419 -9.18 -46.80 -14.95
N THR A 420 -8.08 -47.29 -14.37
CA THR A 420 -7.78 -47.09 -12.96
C THR A 420 -6.78 -45.97 -12.70
N SER A 421 -6.08 -45.53 -13.75
CA SER A 421 -5.01 -44.53 -13.69
C SER A 421 -4.98 -43.60 -14.91
N GLU A 422 -4.49 -42.38 -14.69
CA GLU A 422 -4.21 -41.35 -15.69
C GLU A 422 -3.46 -41.90 -16.92
N SER A 423 -2.42 -42.72 -16.73
CA SER A 423 -1.60 -43.22 -17.84
C SER A 423 -2.38 -44.10 -18.81
N GLU A 424 -3.29 -44.95 -18.31
CA GLU A 424 -4.12 -45.83 -19.13
C GLU A 424 -5.08 -45.02 -20.01
N VAL A 425 -5.72 -44.01 -19.42
CA VAL A 425 -6.62 -43.06 -20.09
C VAL A 425 -5.87 -42.27 -21.16
N VAL A 426 -4.70 -41.71 -20.81
CA VAL A 426 -3.83 -40.96 -21.73
C VAL A 426 -3.34 -41.85 -22.88
N ASP A 427 -2.96 -43.10 -22.62
CA ASP A 427 -2.54 -44.04 -23.66
C ASP A 427 -3.70 -44.58 -24.50
N HIS A 428 -4.96 -44.50 -24.06
CA HIS A 428 -6.12 -44.65 -24.94
C HIS A 428 -6.31 -43.43 -25.83
N ILE A 429 -6.32 -42.22 -25.27
CA ILE A 429 -6.56 -40.97 -26.00
C ILE A 429 -5.50 -40.71 -27.09
N LYS A 430 -4.23 -41.08 -26.86
CA LYS A 430 -3.17 -41.03 -27.91
C LYS A 430 -3.54 -41.84 -29.17
N ARG A 431 -4.33 -42.91 -29.02
CA ARG A 431 -4.73 -43.83 -30.10
C ARG A 431 -6.14 -43.55 -30.64
N PHE A 432 -7.04 -42.99 -29.83
CA PHE A 432 -8.41 -42.60 -30.20
C PHE A 432 -8.49 -41.92 -31.59
N THR A 433 -9.39 -42.37 -32.44
CA THR A 433 -9.64 -41.81 -33.79
C THR A 433 -11.13 -41.63 -34.02
N LEU A 434 -11.52 -40.54 -34.67
CA LEU A 434 -12.90 -40.35 -35.10
C LEU A 434 -13.19 -41.23 -36.30
N THR A 435 -14.42 -41.72 -36.39
CA THR A 435 -14.89 -42.61 -37.46
C THR A 435 -15.32 -41.87 -38.73
N GLY A 436 -15.73 -40.60 -38.62
CA GLY A 436 -16.31 -39.83 -39.73
C GLY A 436 -17.79 -40.12 -39.94
N SER A 437 -18.64 -39.09 -39.85
CA SER A 437 -20.05 -39.17 -40.23
C SER A 437 -20.49 -37.93 -40.99
N GLN A 438 -21.53 -38.04 -41.80
CA GLN A 438 -22.18 -36.91 -42.48
C GLN A 438 -23.45 -36.43 -41.75
N MET A 439 -24.02 -37.24 -40.86
CA MET A 439 -25.13 -36.85 -39.98
C MET A 439 -24.63 -36.60 -38.55
N ARG A 440 -25.17 -35.57 -37.91
CA ARG A 440 -24.91 -35.19 -36.51
C ARG A 440 -26.23 -35.22 -35.74
N LYS A 441 -26.49 -36.31 -35.01
CA LYS A 441 -27.66 -36.44 -34.12
C LYS A 441 -27.27 -36.10 -32.69
N THR A 442 -27.15 -34.81 -32.42
CA THR A 442 -26.64 -34.30 -31.14
C THR A 442 -27.70 -34.45 -30.03
N GLY A 443 -28.98 -34.29 -30.35
CA GLY A 443 -30.08 -34.55 -29.42
C GLY A 443 -30.13 -36.03 -29.03
N GLY A 444 -30.11 -36.92 -30.01
CA GLY A 444 -30.02 -38.37 -29.78
C GLY A 444 -28.77 -38.78 -28.99
N ALA A 445 -27.62 -38.12 -29.20
CA ALA A 445 -26.39 -38.37 -28.46
C ALA A 445 -26.47 -37.92 -26.99
N ILE A 446 -27.09 -36.76 -26.71
CA ILE A 446 -27.36 -36.29 -25.34
C ILE A 446 -28.35 -37.22 -24.62
N SER A 447 -29.43 -37.62 -25.29
CA SER A 447 -30.39 -38.59 -24.74
C SER A 447 -29.73 -39.93 -24.43
N TYR A 448 -28.82 -40.41 -25.28
CA TYR A 448 -28.05 -41.63 -25.02
C TYR A 448 -27.16 -41.47 -23.78
N ALA A 449 -26.44 -40.35 -23.65
CA ALA A 449 -25.59 -40.08 -22.50
C ALA A 449 -26.38 -40.05 -21.18
N SER A 450 -27.53 -39.36 -21.17
CA SER A 450 -28.47 -39.32 -20.04
C SER A 450 -28.89 -40.72 -19.57
N HIS A 451 -29.19 -41.64 -20.49
CA HIS A 451 -29.66 -42.99 -20.16
C HIS A 451 -28.56 -44.03 -19.87
N ASN A 452 -27.32 -43.81 -20.34
CA ASN A 452 -26.28 -44.85 -20.33
C ASN A 452 -24.97 -44.47 -19.61
N PHE A 453 -24.78 -43.19 -19.26
CA PHE A 453 -23.56 -42.70 -18.57
C PHE A 453 -23.86 -42.06 -17.20
N PHE A 454 -25.12 -41.69 -16.92
CA PHE A 454 -25.53 -40.96 -15.71
C PHE A 454 -26.79 -41.58 -15.04
N SER A 455 -27.08 -42.86 -15.31
CA SER A 455 -28.26 -43.57 -14.80
C SER A 455 -28.10 -44.03 -13.34
N LEU A 456 -29.20 -43.99 -12.58
CA LEU A 456 -29.24 -44.13 -11.11
C LEU A 456 -28.85 -45.49 -10.51
N GLU A 457 -28.51 -46.51 -11.31
CA GLU A 457 -28.22 -47.87 -10.80
C GLU A 457 -26.79 -48.00 -10.25
N ASP A 458 -25.81 -47.27 -10.81
CA ASP A 458 -24.40 -47.33 -10.40
C ASP A 458 -24.05 -46.34 -9.28
N GLY A 459 -24.60 -46.57 -8.07
CA GLY A 459 -24.03 -46.14 -6.78
C GLY A 459 -23.76 -44.64 -6.51
N THR A 460 -24.14 -43.74 -7.42
CA THR A 460 -23.63 -42.37 -7.51
C THR A 460 -24.41 -41.36 -6.65
N ARG A 461 -24.13 -41.34 -5.34
CA ARG A 461 -24.53 -40.27 -4.43
C ARG A 461 -23.34 -39.70 -3.67
N GLY A 462 -22.59 -38.82 -4.32
CA GLY A 462 -21.47 -38.08 -3.71
C GLY A 462 -20.62 -37.25 -4.67
N TYR A 463 -20.60 -37.58 -5.97
CA TYR A 463 -19.77 -36.92 -6.97
C TYR A 463 -20.55 -35.87 -7.79
N LYS A 464 -19.84 -34.86 -8.30
CA LYS A 464 -20.43 -33.87 -9.23
C LYS A 464 -20.21 -34.32 -10.67
N GLN A 465 -21.29 -34.42 -11.44
CA GLN A 465 -21.31 -35.02 -12.77
C GLN A 465 -21.33 -33.98 -13.89
N TYR A 466 -20.53 -34.23 -14.93
CA TYR A 466 -20.29 -33.31 -16.04
C TYR A 466 -20.36 -34.03 -17.39
N LEU A 467 -21.05 -33.43 -18.36
CA LEU A 467 -21.00 -33.80 -19.78
C LEU A 467 -20.30 -32.70 -20.57
N VAL A 468 -19.18 -33.02 -21.22
CA VAL A 468 -18.46 -32.11 -22.13
C VAL A 468 -18.72 -32.55 -23.57
N LEU A 469 -19.44 -31.71 -24.31
CA LEU A 469 -19.95 -32.01 -25.66
C LEU A 469 -19.19 -31.19 -26.71
N ILE A 470 -18.45 -31.88 -27.59
CA ILE A 470 -17.71 -31.26 -28.71
C ILE A 470 -18.56 -31.37 -29.99
N ILE A 471 -18.77 -30.26 -30.67
CA ILE A 471 -19.67 -30.08 -31.82
C ILE A 471 -18.94 -29.29 -32.92
N SER A 472 -18.96 -29.73 -34.18
CA SER A 472 -18.30 -29.04 -35.31
C SER A 472 -19.24 -28.37 -36.32
N GLY A 473 -20.55 -28.54 -36.16
CA GLY A 473 -21.58 -27.97 -37.02
C GLY A 473 -22.96 -28.08 -36.38
N LYS A 474 -23.96 -27.49 -37.02
CA LYS A 474 -25.36 -27.60 -36.59
C LYS A 474 -25.85 -29.05 -36.56
N SER A 475 -26.76 -29.38 -35.65
CA SER A 475 -27.38 -30.71 -35.55
C SER A 475 -28.47 -30.96 -36.60
N ASP A 476 -28.71 -32.25 -36.87
CA ASP A 476 -29.77 -32.76 -37.74
C ASP A 476 -31.03 -33.21 -36.96
N ASP A 477 -31.00 -33.17 -35.62
CA ASP A 477 -32.14 -33.50 -34.74
C ASP A 477 -32.39 -32.46 -33.64
N ASN A 478 -33.50 -32.59 -32.90
CA ASN A 478 -33.90 -31.61 -31.89
C ASN A 478 -33.10 -31.80 -30.59
N VAL A 479 -32.19 -30.87 -30.32
CA VAL A 479 -31.35 -30.90 -29.10
C VAL A 479 -32.06 -30.43 -27.83
N MET A 480 -33.13 -29.65 -27.93
CA MET A 480 -33.67 -28.88 -26.79
C MET A 480 -34.29 -29.79 -25.71
N GLU A 481 -35.07 -30.77 -26.12
CA GLU A 481 -35.73 -31.73 -25.21
C GLU A 481 -34.71 -32.59 -24.47
N ALA A 482 -33.76 -33.19 -25.20
CA ALA A 482 -32.66 -33.98 -24.64
C ALA A 482 -31.80 -33.17 -23.66
N SER A 483 -31.52 -31.91 -24.00
CA SER A 483 -30.71 -31.01 -23.16
C SER A 483 -31.41 -30.65 -21.85
N ASN A 484 -32.74 -30.45 -21.86
CA ASN A 484 -33.49 -30.18 -20.65
C ASN A 484 -33.50 -31.42 -19.73
N VAL A 485 -33.81 -32.61 -20.27
CA VAL A 485 -33.84 -33.86 -19.50
C VAL A 485 -32.53 -34.14 -18.75
N ILE A 486 -31.37 -33.96 -19.41
CA ILE A 486 -30.07 -34.22 -18.76
C ILE A 486 -29.69 -33.12 -17.74
N LYS A 487 -30.14 -31.87 -17.94
CA LYS A 487 -29.94 -30.78 -16.98
C LYS A 487 -30.83 -30.93 -15.75
N ASP A 488 -32.07 -31.39 -15.92
CA ASP A 488 -33.01 -31.69 -14.83
C ASP A 488 -32.57 -32.91 -13.99
N GLN A 489 -31.75 -33.80 -14.54
CA GLN A 489 -31.04 -34.86 -13.81
C GLN A 489 -29.88 -34.36 -12.94
N GLY A 490 -29.52 -33.06 -13.02
CA GLY A 490 -28.44 -32.45 -12.23
C GLY A 490 -27.04 -32.51 -12.87
N VAL A 491 -26.92 -33.05 -14.08
CA VAL A 491 -25.64 -33.09 -14.82
C VAL A 491 -25.31 -31.69 -15.35
N THR A 492 -24.08 -31.23 -15.14
CA THR A 492 -23.62 -29.95 -15.70
C THR A 492 -23.15 -30.16 -17.14
N VAL A 493 -23.79 -29.52 -18.11
CA VAL A 493 -23.48 -29.66 -19.55
C VAL A 493 -22.63 -28.49 -20.02
N LEU A 494 -21.46 -28.78 -20.59
CA LEU A 494 -20.54 -27.82 -21.20
C LEU A 494 -20.46 -28.07 -22.71
N THR A 495 -20.49 -27.00 -23.51
CA THR A 495 -20.53 -27.11 -24.98
C THR A 495 -19.32 -26.46 -25.65
N VAL A 496 -18.74 -27.17 -26.62
CA VAL A 496 -17.50 -26.79 -27.30
C VAL A 496 -17.73 -26.76 -28.82
N GLY A 497 -17.89 -25.56 -29.35
CA GLY A 497 -18.09 -25.28 -30.77
C GLY A 497 -16.78 -25.17 -31.55
N LEU A 498 -16.59 -26.07 -32.51
CA LEU A 498 -15.56 -26.07 -33.53
C LEU A 498 -16.15 -25.60 -34.88
N ASP A 499 -15.28 -25.18 -35.80
CA ASP A 499 -15.60 -24.77 -37.18
C ASP A 499 -16.86 -23.91 -37.36
N GLN A 500 -18.00 -24.50 -37.75
CA GLN A 500 -19.27 -23.79 -38.02
C GLN A 500 -20.40 -24.24 -37.08
N ALA A 501 -20.08 -24.62 -35.85
CA ALA A 501 -21.08 -24.93 -34.82
C ALA A 501 -22.04 -23.75 -34.58
N ASP A 502 -23.33 -24.05 -34.51
CA ASP A 502 -24.38 -23.03 -34.33
C ASP A 502 -24.38 -22.50 -32.89
N ARG A 503 -24.08 -21.21 -32.73
CA ARG A 503 -23.99 -20.57 -31.41
C ARG A 503 -25.29 -20.67 -30.60
N VAL A 504 -26.45 -20.54 -31.23
CA VAL A 504 -27.75 -20.59 -30.53
C VAL A 504 -28.03 -22.01 -30.06
N GLU A 505 -27.64 -23.00 -30.86
CA GLU A 505 -27.74 -24.42 -30.49
C GLU A 505 -26.84 -24.77 -29.29
N LEU A 506 -25.60 -24.27 -29.27
CA LEU A 506 -24.68 -24.43 -28.13
C LEU A 506 -25.23 -23.77 -26.85
N GLU A 507 -25.83 -22.58 -26.97
CA GLU A 507 -26.48 -21.86 -25.87
C GLU A 507 -27.76 -22.54 -25.36
N ILE A 508 -28.48 -23.28 -26.20
CA ILE A 508 -29.63 -24.12 -25.80
C ILE A 508 -29.16 -25.38 -25.04
N ILE A 509 -28.09 -26.02 -25.51
CA ILE A 509 -27.61 -27.28 -24.93
C ILE A 509 -26.98 -27.06 -23.56
N ALA A 510 -26.09 -26.06 -23.41
CA ALA A 510 -25.30 -25.86 -22.20
C ALA A 510 -26.14 -25.61 -20.93
N THR A 511 -25.55 -25.91 -19.78
CA THR A 511 -25.93 -25.28 -18.51
C THR A 511 -25.42 -23.82 -18.54
N GLN A 512 -26.16 -22.89 -17.94
CA GLN A 512 -25.93 -21.43 -18.13
C GLN A 512 -24.46 -21.01 -17.96
N SER A 513 -23.97 -20.23 -18.94
CA SER A 513 -22.60 -19.71 -19.06
C SER A 513 -21.51 -20.68 -19.58
N TYR A 514 -21.78 -21.98 -19.76
CA TYR A 514 -20.76 -22.95 -20.21
C TYR A 514 -20.76 -23.21 -21.73
N VAL A 515 -20.59 -22.14 -22.50
CA VAL A 515 -20.55 -22.15 -23.97
C VAL A 515 -19.19 -21.63 -24.47
N PHE A 516 -18.46 -22.48 -25.19
CA PHE A 516 -17.12 -22.17 -25.69
C PHE A 516 -17.10 -22.29 -27.22
N ILE A 517 -16.65 -21.24 -27.92
CA ILE A 517 -16.68 -21.17 -29.39
C ILE A 517 -15.35 -20.63 -29.91
N GLY A 518 -14.66 -21.41 -30.76
CA GLY A 518 -13.49 -20.95 -31.50
C GLY A 518 -12.17 -21.64 -31.15
N GLN A 519 -11.15 -21.40 -31.99
CA GLN A 519 -9.96 -22.25 -32.16
C GLN A 519 -8.91 -22.25 -31.02
N CYS A 520 -9.20 -21.67 -29.85
CA CYS A 520 -8.21 -21.56 -28.76
C CYS A 520 -8.48 -22.50 -27.59
N THR A 521 -7.85 -23.68 -27.64
CA THR A 521 -7.94 -24.80 -26.67
C THR A 521 -7.81 -24.40 -25.21
N GLN A 522 -7.05 -23.34 -24.91
CA GLN A 522 -6.89 -22.78 -23.55
C GLN A 522 -8.23 -22.32 -22.93
N GLN A 523 -9.15 -21.76 -23.72
CA GLN A 523 -10.43 -21.26 -23.22
C GLN A 523 -11.36 -22.39 -22.80
N ILE A 524 -11.30 -23.53 -23.49
CA ILE A 524 -12.07 -24.75 -23.14
C ILE A 524 -11.52 -25.36 -21.84
N ILE A 525 -10.19 -25.42 -21.70
CA ILE A 525 -9.53 -25.93 -20.50
C ILE A 525 -9.88 -25.05 -19.28
N GLN A 526 -9.78 -23.72 -19.40
CA GLN A 526 -10.19 -22.82 -18.31
C GLN A 526 -11.70 -22.86 -18.06
N GLY A 527 -12.53 -23.07 -19.08
CA GLY A 527 -13.97 -23.27 -18.93
C GLY A 527 -14.32 -24.47 -18.05
N ILE A 528 -13.67 -25.61 -18.30
CA ILE A 528 -13.84 -26.83 -17.50
C ILE A 528 -13.29 -26.63 -16.07
N ALA A 529 -12.14 -25.96 -15.93
CA ALA A 529 -11.53 -25.66 -14.63
C ALA A 529 -12.23 -24.56 -13.81
N THR A 530 -13.20 -23.83 -14.38
CA THR A 530 -13.97 -22.77 -13.69
C THR A 530 -15.44 -23.12 -13.46
N ALA A 531 -15.91 -24.26 -13.94
CA ALA A 531 -17.28 -24.76 -13.69
C ALA A 531 -17.53 -25.23 -12.24
N ASP A 532 -16.46 -25.35 -11.45
CA ASP A 532 -16.47 -25.29 -9.98
C ASP A 532 -15.04 -24.99 -9.47
N ASN A 533 -14.91 -24.44 -8.26
CA ASN A 533 -13.62 -24.15 -7.62
C ASN A 533 -12.96 -25.43 -7.03
N THR A 534 -12.96 -26.54 -7.78
CA THR A 534 -12.72 -27.88 -7.21
C THR A 534 -11.81 -28.79 -8.04
N ILE A 535 -11.32 -28.33 -9.19
CA ILE A 535 -10.47 -29.13 -10.10
C ILE A 535 -9.07 -28.48 -10.21
N ASP A 536 -8.48 -28.18 -9.05
CA ASP A 536 -7.06 -27.88 -8.88
C ASP A 536 -6.56 -28.48 -7.55
N ILE A 537 -6.46 -29.82 -7.56
CA ILE A 537 -5.99 -30.62 -6.41
C ILE A 537 -4.64 -31.24 -6.76
N LYS A 538 -3.57 -30.42 -6.74
CA LYS A 538 -2.25 -30.89 -6.28
C LYS A 538 -1.33 -29.80 -5.73
N ASP A 539 -1.33 -28.59 -6.30
CA ASP A 539 -0.47 -27.49 -5.79
C ASP A 539 -1.18 -26.61 -4.74
N THR A 540 -2.52 -26.45 -4.83
CA THR A 540 -3.33 -25.59 -3.94
C THR A 540 -3.14 -25.85 -2.44
N VAL A 541 -2.89 -27.11 -2.02
CA VAL A 541 -2.78 -27.45 -0.59
C VAL A 541 -1.39 -27.13 -0.03
N LYS A 542 -0.31 -27.36 -0.81
CA LYS A 542 1.04 -26.94 -0.41
C LYS A 542 1.18 -25.42 -0.47
N GLU A 543 0.81 -24.78 -1.58
CA GLU A 543 1.03 -23.33 -1.74
C GLU A 543 0.07 -22.47 -0.90
N LYS A 544 -1.05 -22.97 -0.38
CA LYS A 544 -1.81 -22.24 0.66
C LYS A 544 -1.17 -22.31 2.05
N ILE A 545 -0.78 -23.50 2.52
CA ILE A 545 -0.13 -23.65 3.84
C ILE A 545 1.25 -22.94 3.82
N GLN A 546 2.02 -23.14 2.75
CA GLN A 546 3.34 -22.52 2.58
C GLN A 546 3.25 -21.04 2.20
N GLY A 547 2.21 -20.60 1.48
CA GLY A 547 1.96 -19.19 1.16
C GLY A 547 1.56 -18.35 2.38
N ILE A 548 0.75 -18.90 3.30
CA ILE A 548 0.47 -18.26 4.60
C ILE A 548 1.77 -18.16 5.43
N SER A 549 2.70 -19.11 5.29
CA SER A 549 4.01 -19.09 5.96
C SER A 549 5.04 -18.16 5.27
N GLN A 550 4.95 -17.93 3.96
CA GLN A 550 5.92 -17.13 3.21
C GLN A 550 5.54 -15.66 3.00
N MET A 551 4.30 -15.26 3.29
CA MET A 551 3.87 -13.85 3.20
C MET A 551 4.51 -12.92 4.26
N ILE A 552 5.36 -13.45 5.15
CA ILE A 552 5.98 -12.73 6.28
C ILE A 552 7.53 -12.76 6.29
N VAL A 553 8.20 -13.51 5.41
CA VAL A 553 9.68 -13.64 5.42
C VAL A 553 10.33 -13.05 4.17
N HIS A 554 10.15 -11.72 3.97
CA HIS A 554 11.17 -10.91 3.27
C HIS A 554 11.25 -9.43 3.70
N VAL A 555 11.08 -9.18 4.99
CA VAL A 555 11.72 -8.06 5.72
C VAL A 555 12.18 -8.66 7.05
N LEU A 556 13.43 -9.12 7.23
CA LEU A 556 14.69 -8.90 6.50
C LEU A 556 15.49 -10.21 6.34
N CYS A 557 16.52 -10.21 5.47
CA CYS A 557 17.86 -10.84 5.62
C CYS A 557 18.64 -10.73 4.28
N THR A 558 19.98 -10.70 4.16
CA THR A 558 21.15 -10.35 5.01
C THR A 558 22.41 -10.44 4.13
N THR A 559 23.44 -9.61 4.34
CA THR A 559 24.73 -9.68 3.60
C THR A 559 25.87 -9.07 4.44
N VAL A 560 27.13 -9.55 4.49
CA VAL A 560 27.87 -10.83 4.24
C VAL A 560 29.22 -10.71 5.02
N VAL A 561 30.15 -11.68 5.18
CA VAL A 561 30.34 -13.06 4.65
C VAL A 561 30.48 -14.05 5.86
N THR A 562 31.43 -14.95 6.17
CA THR A 562 32.69 -15.58 5.64
C THR A 562 32.96 -16.82 6.54
N ALA A 563 33.63 -17.94 6.21
CA ALA A 563 34.19 -18.50 4.97
C ALA A 563 34.30 -20.05 5.06
N GLU A 564 34.92 -20.67 4.03
CA GLU A 564 35.01 -22.11 3.69
C GLU A 564 35.85 -23.06 4.62
N PRO A 565 35.90 -24.41 4.38
CA PRO A 565 35.84 -25.42 5.46
C PRO A 565 36.96 -26.52 5.45
N LYS A 566 36.88 -27.49 6.40
CA LYS A 566 36.96 -28.98 6.16
C LYS A 566 37.08 -29.87 7.43
N ASN A 567 36.05 -30.70 7.66
CA ASN A 567 36.11 -32.13 8.05
C ASN A 567 36.83 -32.57 9.37
N PRO A 568 36.77 -33.85 9.85
CA PRO A 568 36.11 -34.07 11.15
C PRO A 568 36.79 -35.05 12.16
N THR A 569 36.12 -35.22 13.30
CA THR A 569 36.08 -36.41 14.21
C THR A 569 37.08 -36.50 15.40
N ILE A 570 36.61 -37.22 16.45
CA ILE A 570 37.35 -37.95 17.52
C ILE A 570 37.62 -37.23 18.88
N VAL A 571 36.72 -37.53 19.84
CA VAL A 571 36.97 -37.98 21.24
C VAL A 571 37.33 -36.98 22.37
N MET A 572 36.77 -37.24 23.56
CA MET A 572 36.98 -36.58 24.88
C MET A 572 38.11 -37.29 25.69
N PRO A 573 38.26 -37.18 27.04
CA PRO A 573 37.90 -36.14 28.03
C PRO A 573 39.11 -35.70 28.90
N GLY A 574 38.93 -34.85 29.94
CA GLY A 574 39.90 -34.86 31.07
C GLY A 574 40.05 -33.66 32.03
N LYS A 575 39.17 -33.57 33.04
CA LYS A 575 39.45 -33.29 34.47
C LYS A 575 40.32 -32.10 34.97
N GLU A 576 39.66 -31.23 35.75
CA GLU A 576 39.93 -30.90 37.18
C GLU A 576 41.30 -30.26 37.64
N PRO A 577 41.42 -29.71 38.86
CA PRO A 577 40.67 -28.55 39.38
C PRO A 577 41.58 -27.56 40.18
N LYS A 578 41.04 -26.41 40.65
CA LYS A 578 41.14 -25.93 42.06
C LYS A 578 40.55 -24.54 42.31
N ASN A 579 39.97 -24.40 43.51
CA ASN A 579 39.58 -23.13 44.17
C ASN A 579 40.81 -22.55 44.93
N PRO A 580 40.86 -21.26 45.31
CA PRO A 580 40.23 -20.90 46.59
C PRO A 580 39.55 -19.50 46.65
N THR A 581 38.78 -19.31 47.71
CA THR A 581 38.03 -18.09 48.08
C THR A 581 38.77 -17.30 49.19
N ILE A 582 38.17 -16.22 49.75
CA ILE A 582 38.42 -15.55 51.06
C ILE A 582 39.49 -14.40 51.09
N VAL A 583 39.31 -13.22 51.75
CA VAL A 583 38.13 -12.44 52.27
C VAL A 583 38.57 -11.03 52.86
N VAL A 584 37.64 -10.04 53.05
CA VAL A 584 37.64 -8.91 54.06
C VAL A 584 38.67 -7.73 53.93
N THR A 585 38.48 -6.42 54.28
CA THR A 585 37.34 -5.48 54.62
C THR A 585 37.73 -3.96 54.69
N THR A 586 36.76 -3.05 54.38
CA THR A 586 36.44 -1.71 55.00
C THR A 586 37.48 -0.58 55.27
N LYS A 587 37.16 0.68 54.88
CA LYS A 587 36.69 1.80 55.79
C LYS A 587 36.50 3.19 55.12
N LYS A 588 35.74 4.08 55.79
CA LYS A 588 35.46 5.54 55.58
C LYS A 588 36.01 6.34 56.81
N PRO A 589 35.88 7.68 56.96
CA PRO A 589 36.05 8.85 56.05
C PRO A 589 36.86 10.02 56.72
N LYS A 590 36.98 11.22 56.11
CA LYS A 590 37.12 12.54 56.81
C LYS A 590 36.97 13.80 55.91
N ASN A 591 36.82 14.98 56.54
CA ASN A 591 36.65 16.37 56.01
C ASN A 591 37.45 17.36 56.94
N PRO A 592 37.46 18.75 56.91
CA PRO A 592 36.31 19.69 56.74
C PRO A 592 36.53 21.16 56.19
N THR A 593 35.41 21.91 56.03
CA THR A 593 35.16 23.37 56.31
C THR A 593 35.72 24.58 55.49
N ASN A 594 34.80 25.27 54.79
CA ASN A 594 34.26 26.67 54.91
C ASN A 594 35.12 27.95 55.13
N VAL A 595 34.84 29.00 54.32
CA VAL A 595 34.81 30.47 54.64
C VAL A 595 33.71 31.17 53.78
N VAL A 596 33.25 32.41 54.10
CA VAL A 596 32.06 33.12 53.54
C VAL A 596 32.31 34.65 53.33
N ILE A 597 31.36 35.39 52.71
CA ILE A 597 31.21 36.89 52.52
C ILE A 597 31.82 37.42 51.19
N VAL A 598 31.20 38.17 50.23
CA VAL A 598 29.93 38.95 49.98
C VAL A 598 30.15 40.47 49.82
N ALA A 599 29.79 41.08 48.66
CA ALA A 599 29.06 42.39 48.55
C ALA A 599 28.91 43.04 47.13
N LYS A 600 27.69 43.56 46.86
CA LYS A 600 27.31 44.79 46.10
C LYS A 600 27.34 44.87 44.54
N THR A 601 26.58 45.88 44.05
CA THR A 601 26.07 46.07 42.67
C THR A 601 26.24 47.57 42.19
N PRO A 602 25.52 48.12 41.18
CA PRO A 602 26.09 48.82 40.02
C PRO A 602 26.13 50.37 40.12
N PRO A 603 26.56 51.10 39.06
CA PRO A 603 25.56 51.80 38.21
C PRO A 603 25.93 51.96 36.70
N ALA A 604 25.04 52.62 35.94
CA ALA A 604 25.18 53.14 34.56
C ALA A 604 25.18 54.70 34.59
N PRO A 605 24.89 55.51 33.51
CA PRO A 605 24.84 55.29 32.05
C PRO A 605 25.95 56.11 31.32
N PRO A 606 25.83 57.29 30.63
CA PRO A 606 24.72 58.10 30.05
C PRO A 606 24.90 58.56 28.55
N GLN A 607 23.94 59.37 28.04
CA GLN A 607 24.09 60.52 27.07
C GLN A 607 24.40 60.29 25.56
N THR A 608 23.43 60.48 24.61
CA THR A 608 22.93 61.72 23.90
C THR A 608 23.77 62.17 22.69
N SER A 609 23.28 62.78 21.59
CA SER A 609 21.93 63.16 21.05
C SER A 609 22.13 63.60 19.55
N HIS A 610 21.29 64.32 18.77
CA HIS A 610 20.04 65.10 18.93
C HIS A 610 19.33 65.30 17.55
N CYS A 611 18.07 65.79 17.56
CA CYS A 611 17.36 66.70 16.61
C CYS A 611 15.95 66.17 16.23
N SER A 612 14.82 66.73 16.69
CA SER A 612 14.19 68.08 16.51
C SER A 612 13.36 68.17 15.18
N GLU A 613 12.19 68.83 15.10
CA GLU A 613 11.44 69.67 16.07
C GLU A 613 9.93 69.88 15.72
N GLY A 614 9.10 70.21 16.73
CA GLY A 614 7.82 70.97 16.60
C GLY A 614 6.55 70.20 16.15
N SER A 615 5.31 70.59 16.53
CA SER A 615 4.84 71.56 17.54
C SER A 615 3.38 71.22 17.98
N ALA A 616 2.77 71.94 18.94
CA ALA A 616 1.62 71.46 19.75
C ALA A 616 0.24 72.13 19.47
N GLY A 617 -0.86 71.47 19.86
CA GLY A 617 -2.25 71.97 19.79
C GLY A 617 -3.21 71.24 20.74
N HIS A 618 -4.24 71.92 21.25
CA HIS A 618 -4.98 71.60 22.49
C HIS A 618 -6.43 71.05 22.27
N LEU A 619 -7.08 70.60 23.36
CA LEU A 619 -8.54 70.46 23.62
C LEU A 619 -9.36 69.21 23.18
N SER A 620 -9.67 68.38 24.20
CA SER A 620 -11.01 67.89 24.67
C SER A 620 -12.15 67.39 23.75
N GLU A 621 -12.73 66.26 24.21
CA GLU A 621 -14.14 65.79 24.06
C GLU A 621 -14.70 65.32 22.70
N GLY A 622 -14.67 63.98 22.52
CA GLY A 622 -15.89 63.17 22.40
C GLY A 622 -16.74 63.23 21.12
N GLY A 623 -16.53 62.29 20.17
CA GLY A 623 -17.56 61.99 19.15
C GLY A 623 -17.13 61.22 17.89
N HIS A 624 -16.95 59.90 17.99
CA HIS A 624 -16.95 58.91 16.89
C HIS A 624 -15.94 58.99 15.71
N ASN A 625 -15.68 57.81 15.14
CA ASN A 625 -15.14 57.50 13.80
C ASN A 625 -13.69 57.92 13.46
N ASN A 626 -12.76 56.96 13.54
CA ASN A 626 -12.40 56.10 12.40
C ASN A 626 -11.46 54.95 12.84
N ASN A 627 -11.63 53.72 12.35
CA ASN A 627 -11.05 53.22 11.09
C ASN A 627 -9.58 53.61 10.89
N GLY A 628 -8.67 52.79 11.41
CA GLY A 628 -7.22 52.93 11.18
C GLY A 628 -6.39 51.78 11.75
N GLN A 629 -6.70 51.34 12.98
CA GLN A 629 -5.84 50.40 13.72
C GLN A 629 -6.19 48.91 13.51
N TYR A 630 -7.38 48.60 12.99
CA TYR A 630 -7.88 47.22 12.82
C TYR A 630 -7.35 46.47 11.60
N ILE A 631 -6.55 47.09 10.74
CA ILE A 631 -5.99 46.48 9.52
C ILE A 631 -4.55 45.95 9.73
N GLN A 632 -3.81 46.54 10.69
CA GLN A 632 -2.44 46.12 11.01
C GLN A 632 -2.41 44.80 11.80
N HIS A 633 -3.21 44.69 12.87
CA HIS A 633 -3.22 43.49 13.72
C HIS A 633 -3.74 42.24 13.00
N THR A 634 -4.79 42.34 12.18
CA THR A 634 -5.33 41.17 11.46
C THR A 634 -4.33 40.51 10.50
N LYS A 635 -3.31 41.24 10.01
CA LYS A 635 -2.23 40.63 9.21
C LYS A 635 -1.16 39.93 10.07
N GLN A 636 -1.00 40.35 11.32
CA GLN A 636 -0.12 39.73 12.31
C GLN A 636 -0.76 38.46 12.89
N ASP A 637 -2.00 38.56 13.35
CA ASP A 637 -2.69 37.51 14.12
C ASP A 637 -3.02 36.28 13.25
N ILE A 638 -3.38 36.49 11.97
CA ILE A 638 -3.55 35.39 11.01
C ILE A 638 -2.21 34.68 10.74
N LYS A 639 -1.10 35.42 10.67
CA LYS A 639 0.23 34.84 10.42
C LYS A 639 0.73 34.01 11.61
N ILE A 640 0.53 34.52 12.83
CA ILE A 640 0.85 33.80 14.08
C ILE A 640 0.07 32.47 14.16
N LEU A 641 -1.18 32.43 13.70
CA LEU A 641 -1.99 31.21 13.60
C LEU A 641 -1.49 30.19 12.56
N PHE A 642 -0.50 30.51 11.72
CA PHE A 642 0.15 29.57 10.81
C PHE A 642 1.57 29.17 11.26
N ASP A 643 2.22 29.92 12.14
CA ASP A 643 3.59 29.61 12.60
C ASP A 643 3.65 28.55 13.73
N SER A 644 2.53 28.26 14.42
CA SER A 644 2.47 27.28 15.53
C SER A 644 2.27 25.82 15.11
N GLU A 645 1.74 25.55 13.92
CA GLU A 645 1.68 24.20 13.31
C GLU A 645 2.71 24.09 12.18
N LYS A 646 3.91 23.55 12.46
CA LYS A 646 4.87 23.18 11.41
C LYS A 646 4.34 21.99 10.61
N ILE A 647 3.54 22.27 9.58
CA ILE A 647 3.14 21.28 8.56
C ILE A 647 4.41 20.61 8.00
N PRO A 648 4.54 19.27 8.08
CA PRO A 648 5.71 18.57 7.55
C PRO A 648 5.84 18.80 6.04
N LYS A 649 6.99 19.34 5.61
CA LYS A 649 7.30 19.56 4.18
C LYS A 649 7.66 18.25 3.47
N VAL A 650 6.66 17.38 3.30
CA VAL A 650 6.77 16.19 2.46
C VAL A 650 6.67 16.62 0.99
N SER A 651 7.73 16.40 0.21
CA SER A 651 7.83 16.86 -1.18
C SER A 651 7.03 15.99 -2.16
N HIS A 652 5.73 16.25 -2.28
CA HIS A 652 4.85 15.68 -3.31
C HIS A 652 4.32 16.74 -4.29
N ASP A 653 5.24 17.50 -4.90
CA ASP A 653 4.96 18.37 -6.05
C ASP A 653 4.36 17.52 -7.20
N CYS A 654 3.20 17.88 -7.75
CA CYS A 654 2.63 17.19 -8.90
C CYS A 654 3.44 17.52 -10.16
N ILE A 655 4.49 16.73 -10.42
CA ILE A 655 5.40 16.93 -11.55
C ILE A 655 4.74 16.65 -12.91
N GLN A 656 3.65 15.85 -12.95
CA GLN A 656 3.05 15.34 -14.19
C GLN A 656 1.84 16.12 -14.75
N THR A 657 1.19 17.01 -13.97
CA THR A 657 0.13 17.91 -14.50
C THR A 657 0.73 19.22 -15.00
N ASP A 658 1.32 19.21 -16.20
CA ASP A 658 1.82 20.46 -16.80
C ASP A 658 0.70 21.44 -17.14
N LYS A 659 -0.51 20.98 -17.50
CA LYS A 659 -1.63 21.82 -17.96
C LYS A 659 -3.01 21.29 -17.57
N ALA A 660 -3.80 22.10 -16.87
CA ALA A 660 -5.21 21.86 -16.60
C ALA A 660 -5.97 23.17 -16.35
N ASP A 661 -7.29 23.19 -16.60
CA ASP A 661 -8.21 24.22 -16.10
C ASP A 661 -9.06 23.62 -14.97
N ILE A 662 -8.89 24.10 -13.73
CA ILE A 662 -9.61 23.62 -12.55
C ILE A 662 -10.52 24.73 -12.03
N TYR A 663 -11.83 24.46 -11.90
CA TYR A 663 -12.73 25.28 -11.10
C TYR A 663 -13.08 24.58 -9.78
N PHE A 664 -12.90 25.29 -8.68
CA PHE A 664 -13.55 24.96 -7.41
C PHE A 664 -14.94 25.58 -7.40
N LEU A 665 -15.97 24.74 -7.22
CA LEU A 665 -17.34 25.16 -6.98
C LEU A 665 -17.65 24.89 -5.50
N ILE A 666 -17.36 25.90 -4.66
CA ILE A 666 -17.53 25.79 -3.21
C ILE A 666 -18.93 26.25 -2.80
N ASP A 667 -19.60 25.44 -2.02
CA ASP A 667 -20.81 25.84 -1.32
C ASP A 667 -20.43 26.84 -0.21
N HIS A 668 -21.25 27.87 -0.06
CA HIS A 668 -21.09 28.90 0.99
C HIS A 668 -22.45 29.34 1.57
N SER A 669 -23.45 28.48 1.43
CA SER A 669 -24.77 28.50 2.06
C SER A 669 -24.71 28.59 3.59
N THR A 670 -25.86 28.67 4.24
CA THR A 670 -25.98 28.73 5.71
C THR A 670 -25.87 27.37 6.42
N SER A 671 -25.86 26.23 5.72
CA SER A 671 -25.63 24.91 6.35
C SER A 671 -24.16 24.75 6.77
N ILE A 672 -23.23 25.15 5.90
CA ILE A 672 -21.79 25.16 6.19
C ILE A 672 -21.52 26.23 7.25
N ARG A 673 -20.97 25.86 8.40
CA ARG A 673 -20.63 26.84 9.45
C ARG A 673 -19.29 27.49 9.13
N TYR A 674 -19.05 28.71 9.60
CA TYR A 674 -17.82 29.47 9.28
C TYR A 674 -16.51 28.70 9.57
N LYS A 675 -16.49 27.85 10.61
CA LYS A 675 -15.35 26.98 10.92
C LYS A 675 -15.16 25.86 9.88
N ASP A 676 -16.24 25.22 9.45
CA ASP A 676 -16.22 24.26 8.33
C ASP A 676 -15.76 24.95 7.02
N PHE A 677 -16.23 26.18 6.76
CA PHE A 677 -15.79 26.97 5.60
C PHE A 677 -14.29 27.31 5.64
N ARG A 678 -13.72 27.59 6.82
CA ARG A 678 -12.25 27.71 6.97
C ARG A 678 -11.53 26.41 6.62
N HIS A 679 -12.07 25.25 6.98
CA HIS A 679 -11.48 23.97 6.59
C HIS A 679 -11.62 23.67 5.09
N ILE A 680 -12.73 24.07 4.44
CA ILE A 680 -12.86 24.02 2.97
C ILE A 680 -11.76 24.88 2.32
N LYS A 681 -11.50 26.08 2.85
CA LYS A 681 -10.37 26.91 2.38
C LYS A 681 -9.01 26.26 2.64
N LYS A 682 -8.78 25.63 3.81
CA LYS A 682 -7.55 24.86 4.09
C LYS A 682 -7.35 23.72 3.07
N PHE A 683 -8.40 22.97 2.72
CA PHE A 683 -8.34 21.92 1.69
C PHE A 683 -8.07 22.47 0.28
N VAL A 684 -8.70 23.60 -0.12
CA VAL A 684 -8.43 24.25 -1.41
C VAL A 684 -6.97 24.72 -1.48
N LEU A 685 -6.43 25.29 -0.40
CA LEU A 685 -5.01 25.65 -0.29
C LEU A 685 -4.10 24.42 -0.35
N GLU A 686 -4.39 23.36 0.42
CA GLU A 686 -3.62 22.11 0.41
C GLU A 686 -3.58 21.45 -0.99
N LEU A 687 -4.66 21.53 -1.78
CA LEU A 687 -4.65 21.10 -3.18
C LEU A 687 -3.82 22.04 -4.08
N ILE A 688 -3.94 23.36 -3.93
CA ILE A 688 -3.17 24.36 -4.71
C ILE A 688 -1.66 24.18 -4.49
N TRP A 689 -1.23 23.82 -3.27
CA TRP A 689 0.16 23.54 -2.94
C TRP A 689 0.74 22.36 -3.73
N MET A 690 -0.09 21.38 -4.13
CA MET A 690 0.34 20.24 -4.94
C MET A 690 0.56 20.60 -6.42
N PHE A 691 -0.08 21.67 -6.93
CA PHE A 691 -0.09 22.02 -8.35
C PHE A 691 0.88 23.16 -8.74
N ARG A 692 1.36 23.11 -9.98
CA ARG A 692 2.20 24.14 -10.60
C ARG A 692 1.33 25.21 -11.27
N ILE A 693 0.91 26.18 -10.47
CA ILE A 693 0.12 27.34 -10.93
C ILE A 693 0.90 28.12 -12.00
N GLY A 694 0.22 28.60 -13.04
CA GLY A 694 0.82 29.41 -14.09
C GLY A 694 -0.13 29.73 -15.25
N PRO A 695 0.07 30.84 -15.99
CA PRO A 695 -0.82 31.27 -17.07
C PRO A 695 -0.88 30.26 -18.23
N HIS A 696 0.19 29.49 -18.41
CA HIS A 696 0.28 28.42 -19.41
C HIS A 696 0.29 27.01 -18.78
N LYS A 697 0.06 26.90 -17.46
CA LYS A 697 0.16 25.65 -16.69
C LYS A 697 -1.21 25.20 -16.15
N VAL A 698 -1.28 24.81 -14.88
CA VAL A 698 -2.54 24.69 -14.13
C VAL A 698 -3.08 26.10 -13.86
N ARG A 699 -4.31 26.36 -14.29
CA ARG A 699 -5.09 27.55 -13.95
C ARG A 699 -6.19 27.16 -12.96
N VAL A 700 -6.44 28.01 -11.97
CA VAL A 700 -7.46 27.78 -10.93
C VAL A 700 -8.44 28.95 -10.92
N GLY A 701 -9.73 28.63 -11.00
CA GLY A 701 -10.83 29.58 -10.81
C GLY A 701 -11.70 29.15 -9.62
N LEU A 702 -12.41 30.11 -9.03
CA LEU A 702 -13.27 29.85 -7.87
C LEU A 702 -14.63 30.51 -8.03
N VAL A 703 -15.67 29.68 -7.93
CA VAL A 703 -17.07 30.09 -7.86
C VAL A 703 -17.60 29.64 -6.50
N LYS A 704 -18.18 30.57 -5.74
CA LYS A 704 -18.95 30.24 -4.54
C LYS A 704 -20.44 30.26 -4.85
N PHE A 705 -21.23 29.33 -4.33
CA PHE A 705 -22.68 29.31 -4.59
C PHE A 705 -23.51 29.14 -3.33
N SER A 706 -24.71 29.74 -3.36
CA SER A 706 -25.77 29.53 -2.37
C SER A 706 -27.13 29.76 -3.05
N ASN A 707 -27.84 30.84 -2.73
CA ASN A 707 -29.04 31.31 -3.46
C ASN A 707 -28.77 31.52 -4.95
N SER A 708 -27.56 31.98 -5.27
CA SER A 708 -27.05 32.17 -6.62
C SER A 708 -25.54 31.90 -6.65
N PRO A 709 -24.99 31.39 -7.76
CA PRO A 709 -23.54 31.32 -7.95
C PRO A 709 -22.94 32.73 -8.11
N LYS A 710 -21.79 32.96 -7.48
CA LYS A 710 -20.94 34.14 -7.65
C LYS A 710 -19.52 33.68 -8.00
N LEU A 711 -19.01 34.20 -9.11
CA LEU A 711 -17.62 34.08 -9.51
C LEU A 711 -16.77 34.99 -8.61
N GLU A 712 -15.83 34.43 -7.85
CA GLU A 712 -14.87 35.23 -7.08
C GLU A 712 -13.65 35.58 -7.93
N PHE A 713 -13.14 34.62 -8.72
CA PHE A 713 -12.08 34.88 -9.70
C PHE A 713 -12.05 33.89 -10.87
N ARG A 714 -11.60 34.39 -12.03
CA ARG A 714 -11.44 33.62 -13.28
C ARG A 714 -10.10 32.88 -13.31
N LEU A 715 -10.05 31.81 -14.11
CA LEU A 715 -8.83 31.01 -14.39
C LEU A 715 -7.60 31.84 -14.80
N SER A 716 -7.81 32.99 -15.42
CA SER A 716 -6.79 33.90 -15.96
C SER A 716 -6.39 35.03 -15.00
N GLN A 717 -7.03 35.15 -13.82
CA GLN A 717 -6.91 36.31 -12.93
C GLN A 717 -5.69 36.27 -11.99
N TYR A 718 -5.29 35.07 -11.54
CA TYR A 718 -4.13 34.85 -10.68
C TYR A 718 -3.19 33.85 -11.35
N THR A 719 -1.95 34.28 -11.61
CA THR A 719 -1.01 33.60 -12.52
C THR A 719 0.19 32.97 -11.80
N ASP A 720 0.25 33.11 -10.49
CA ASP A 720 1.28 32.57 -9.60
C ASP A 720 0.59 31.98 -8.35
N ARG A 721 1.34 31.27 -7.51
CA ARG A 721 0.77 30.59 -6.35
C ARG A 721 0.45 31.56 -5.19
N GLU A 722 1.30 32.56 -4.95
CA GLU A 722 1.18 33.47 -3.80
C GLU A 722 -0.06 34.36 -3.92
N SER A 723 -0.28 34.97 -5.10
CA SER A 723 -1.48 35.78 -5.34
C SER A 723 -2.78 34.96 -5.37
N LEU A 724 -2.71 33.69 -5.79
CA LEU A 724 -3.84 32.76 -5.73
C LEU A 724 -4.17 32.33 -4.29
N GLU A 725 -3.16 32.09 -3.45
CA GLU A 725 -3.36 31.77 -2.04
C GLU A 725 -3.99 32.95 -1.28
N ASP A 726 -3.48 34.17 -1.47
CA ASP A 726 -4.09 35.40 -0.94
C ASP A 726 -5.55 35.57 -1.42
N ALA A 727 -5.83 35.29 -2.69
CA ALA A 727 -7.18 35.35 -3.25
C ALA A 727 -8.13 34.32 -2.63
N VAL A 728 -7.67 33.09 -2.38
CA VAL A 728 -8.45 32.06 -1.67
C VAL A 728 -8.67 32.47 -0.21
N ILE A 729 -7.64 32.95 0.49
CA ILE A 729 -7.73 33.43 1.87
C ILE A 729 -8.78 34.55 1.98
N ALA A 730 -8.84 35.47 1.01
CA ALA A 730 -9.79 36.58 0.95
C ALA A 730 -11.25 36.17 0.65
N VAL A 731 -11.57 34.93 0.27
CA VAL A 731 -12.97 34.54 0.01
C VAL A 731 -13.79 34.54 1.30
N HIS A 732 -14.86 35.34 1.33
CA HIS A 732 -15.77 35.46 2.48
C HIS A 732 -17.10 34.72 2.25
N GLN A 733 -17.56 34.01 3.28
CA GLN A 733 -18.89 33.40 3.34
C GLN A 733 -19.97 34.47 3.55
N THR A 734 -21.13 34.29 2.93
CA THR A 734 -22.28 35.22 3.00
C THR A 734 -23.63 34.51 3.19
N GLY A 735 -23.68 33.18 3.18
CA GLY A 735 -24.90 32.41 3.44
C GLY A 735 -25.87 32.34 2.25
N GLY A 736 -27.04 31.74 2.51
CA GLY A 736 -28.11 31.47 1.54
C GLY A 736 -28.50 29.98 1.54
N ASN A 737 -29.52 29.62 0.75
CA ASN A 737 -29.94 28.24 0.50
C ASN A 737 -28.94 27.53 -0.44
N THR A 738 -29.20 26.26 -0.78
CA THR A 738 -28.31 25.44 -1.61
C THR A 738 -28.97 25.03 -2.93
N TYR A 739 -28.57 25.67 -4.05
CA TYR A 739 -29.02 25.39 -5.41
C TYR A 739 -27.86 24.91 -6.30
N ILE A 740 -27.51 23.62 -6.21
CA ILE A 740 -26.37 23.06 -6.97
C ILE A 740 -26.72 22.97 -8.46
N GLY A 741 -27.98 22.70 -8.83
CA GLY A 741 -28.39 22.62 -10.23
C GLY A 741 -28.21 23.95 -10.99
N HIS A 742 -28.59 25.07 -10.36
CA HIS A 742 -28.37 26.42 -10.85
C HIS A 742 -26.88 26.76 -10.94
N ALA A 743 -26.10 26.41 -9.91
CA ALA A 743 -24.66 26.61 -9.88
C ALA A 743 -23.94 25.82 -11.01
N LEU A 744 -24.32 24.56 -11.25
CA LEU A 744 -23.79 23.73 -12.34
C LEU A 744 -24.15 24.30 -13.72
N ASN A 745 -25.36 24.83 -13.91
CA ASN A 745 -25.71 25.53 -15.15
C ASN A 745 -24.81 26.75 -15.40
N PHE A 746 -24.50 27.53 -14.36
CA PHE A 746 -23.62 28.71 -14.43
C PHE A 746 -22.16 28.36 -14.76
N MET A 747 -21.68 27.15 -14.45
CA MET A 747 -20.33 26.71 -14.85
C MET A 747 -20.19 26.50 -16.37
N SER A 748 -21.27 26.23 -17.11
CA SER A 748 -21.18 25.89 -18.54
C SER A 748 -20.63 27.02 -19.45
N PRO A 749 -21.06 28.30 -19.35
CA PRO A 749 -20.40 29.39 -20.09
C PRO A 749 -18.94 29.57 -19.68
N LEU A 750 -18.62 29.55 -18.38
CA LEU A 750 -17.26 29.70 -17.87
C LEU A 750 -16.29 28.65 -18.43
N PHE A 751 -16.75 27.41 -18.66
CA PHE A 751 -15.96 26.36 -19.29
C PHE A 751 -15.90 26.42 -20.83
N LYS A 752 -16.73 27.22 -21.50
CA LYS A 752 -16.63 27.48 -22.95
C LYS A 752 -15.60 28.56 -23.25
N GLU A 753 -15.67 29.67 -22.51
CA GLU A 753 -14.76 30.82 -22.60
C GLU A 753 -13.28 30.39 -22.45
N THR A 754 -12.96 29.31 -21.73
CA THR A 754 -11.56 28.87 -21.53
C THR A 754 -10.81 28.44 -22.79
N MET A 755 -11.50 28.07 -23.88
CA MET A 755 -10.86 27.81 -25.17
C MET A 755 -10.38 29.10 -25.84
N GLU A 756 -11.19 30.16 -25.74
CA GLU A 756 -10.89 31.48 -26.29
C GLU A 756 -9.79 32.15 -25.45
N ASP A 757 -9.87 32.05 -24.12
CA ASP A 757 -8.89 32.52 -23.13
C ASP A 757 -7.53 31.76 -23.14
N ARG A 758 -7.41 30.60 -23.80
CA ARG A 758 -6.18 29.76 -23.80
C ARG A 758 -5.65 29.44 -25.19
N GLY A 759 -6.47 29.56 -26.23
CA GLY A 759 -6.13 29.21 -27.62
C GLY A 759 -5.87 27.72 -27.89
N HIS A 760 -5.98 26.84 -26.89
CA HIS A 760 -5.77 25.39 -27.04
C HIS A 760 -6.53 24.57 -26.00
N ALA A 761 -6.86 23.32 -26.37
CA ALA A 761 -7.53 22.36 -25.51
C ALA A 761 -6.64 21.88 -24.36
N VAL A 762 -7.24 21.73 -23.16
CA VAL A 762 -6.63 21.15 -21.96
C VAL A 762 -7.68 20.36 -21.16
N PRO A 763 -7.29 19.43 -20.27
CA PRO A 763 -8.20 18.81 -19.31
C PRO A 763 -8.95 19.84 -18.46
N LYS A 764 -10.24 19.58 -18.23
CA LYS A 764 -11.17 20.46 -17.50
C LYS A 764 -11.73 19.72 -16.29
N TYR A 765 -11.48 20.25 -15.10
CA TYR A 765 -11.89 19.65 -13.84
C TYR A 765 -12.80 20.59 -13.05
N LEU A 766 -13.86 20.03 -12.46
CA LEU A 766 -14.76 20.70 -11.54
C LEU A 766 -14.76 19.95 -10.20
N ILE A 767 -14.30 20.61 -9.14
CA ILE A 767 -14.33 20.07 -7.78
C ILE A 767 -15.51 20.73 -7.06
N VAL A 768 -16.56 19.95 -6.80
CA VAL A 768 -17.78 20.41 -6.10
C VAL A 768 -17.66 20.03 -4.63
N ILE A 769 -17.82 21.00 -3.73
CA ILE A 769 -17.76 20.79 -2.27
C ILE A 769 -19.04 21.35 -1.66
N THR A 770 -19.85 20.51 -1.02
CA THR A 770 -21.17 20.85 -0.45
C THR A 770 -21.52 19.93 0.73
N ASP A 771 -22.43 20.36 1.61
CA ASP A 771 -22.88 19.61 2.79
C ASP A 771 -24.38 19.27 2.80
N ALA A 772 -25.12 19.62 1.74
CA ALA A 772 -26.59 19.65 1.76
C ALA A 772 -27.26 18.94 0.58
N ASN A 773 -28.59 18.79 0.67
CA ASN A 773 -29.46 18.42 -0.47
C ASN A 773 -29.72 19.68 -1.33
N SER A 774 -29.80 19.52 -2.64
CA SER A 774 -30.21 20.61 -3.53
C SER A 774 -31.69 20.90 -3.46
N HIS A 775 -32.01 22.19 -3.63
CA HIS A 775 -33.37 22.68 -3.81
C HIS A 775 -33.82 22.66 -5.29
N ASP A 776 -32.99 22.13 -6.19
CA ASP A 776 -33.21 22.03 -7.64
C ASP A 776 -32.58 20.75 -8.27
N ASN A 777 -32.84 20.49 -9.56
CA ASN A 777 -32.38 19.27 -10.22
C ASN A 777 -30.88 19.33 -10.55
N VAL A 778 -30.08 18.45 -9.94
CA VAL A 778 -28.63 18.34 -10.19
C VAL A 778 -28.26 17.44 -11.37
N GLU A 779 -29.05 16.41 -11.68
CA GLU A 779 -28.70 15.38 -12.67
C GLU A 779 -28.55 15.98 -14.08
N VAL A 780 -29.57 16.72 -14.54
CA VAL A 780 -29.60 17.29 -15.90
C VAL A 780 -28.43 18.27 -16.16
N PRO A 781 -28.13 19.25 -15.28
CA PRO A 781 -26.98 20.13 -15.50
C PRO A 781 -25.63 19.42 -15.31
N ALA A 782 -25.48 18.50 -14.34
CA ALA A 782 -24.24 17.75 -14.18
C ALA A 782 -23.93 16.86 -15.40
N LYS A 783 -24.96 16.18 -15.94
CA LYS A 783 -24.89 15.40 -17.18
C LYS A 783 -24.49 16.26 -18.37
N ARG A 784 -25.03 17.48 -18.49
CA ARG A 784 -24.67 18.46 -19.52
C ARG A 784 -23.20 18.91 -19.43
N LEU A 785 -22.66 19.10 -18.22
CA LEU A 785 -21.22 19.41 -18.03
C LEU A 785 -20.33 18.22 -18.38
N ARG A 786 -20.68 17.00 -17.95
CA ARG A 786 -19.94 15.78 -18.34
C ARG A 786 -19.93 15.56 -19.86
N GLN A 787 -21.04 15.84 -20.54
CA GLN A 787 -21.14 15.83 -22.00
C GLN A 787 -20.28 16.92 -22.70
N GLN A 788 -19.81 17.94 -21.98
CA GLN A 788 -18.85 18.94 -22.47
C GLN A 788 -17.38 18.55 -22.21
N GLY A 789 -17.12 17.31 -21.75
CA GLY A 789 -15.77 16.79 -21.50
C GLY A 789 -15.17 17.25 -20.16
N ILE A 790 -16.01 17.65 -19.20
CA ILE A 790 -15.57 18.11 -17.87
C ILE A 790 -15.61 16.93 -16.90
N THR A 791 -14.47 16.64 -16.26
CA THR A 791 -14.38 15.67 -15.16
C THR A 791 -14.88 16.33 -13.88
N ILE A 792 -15.78 15.66 -13.15
CA ILE A 792 -16.37 16.19 -11.92
C ILE A 792 -16.02 15.27 -10.74
N TYR A 793 -15.51 15.88 -9.66
CA TYR A 793 -15.39 15.26 -8.34
C TYR A 793 -16.49 15.84 -7.43
N ALA A 794 -17.17 14.96 -6.70
CA ALA A 794 -18.27 15.32 -5.81
C ALA A 794 -17.87 15.02 -4.35
N ILE A 795 -17.57 16.06 -3.59
CA ILE A 795 -17.14 15.97 -2.20
C ILE A 795 -18.31 16.41 -1.30
N GLY A 796 -18.96 15.43 -0.70
CA GLY A 796 -20.04 15.62 0.27
C GLY A 796 -19.51 15.69 1.69
N LEU A 797 -19.94 16.69 2.46
CA LEU A 797 -19.65 16.79 3.89
C LEU A 797 -20.85 16.29 4.71
N LYS A 798 -20.60 15.65 5.85
CA LYS A 798 -21.56 15.43 6.96
C LYS A 798 -22.92 14.81 6.60
N GLY A 799 -22.93 13.83 5.70
CA GLY A 799 -24.19 13.18 5.28
C GLY A 799 -24.92 13.88 4.13
N ALA A 800 -24.23 14.72 3.35
CA ALA A 800 -24.67 15.15 2.03
C ALA A 800 -25.19 13.98 1.18
N ASN A 801 -26.20 14.24 0.35
CA ASN A 801 -26.99 13.21 -0.33
C ASN A 801 -26.15 12.42 -1.36
N GLU A 802 -25.78 11.18 -1.02
CA GLU A 802 -24.97 10.32 -1.89
C GLU A 802 -25.52 10.16 -3.30
N ARG A 803 -26.85 10.11 -3.48
CA ARG A 803 -27.45 9.98 -4.82
C ARG A 803 -27.23 11.23 -5.66
N GLU A 804 -27.34 12.42 -5.04
CA GLU A 804 -27.02 13.68 -5.72
C GLU A 804 -25.52 13.74 -6.06
N LEU A 805 -24.63 13.31 -5.15
CA LEU A 805 -23.19 13.24 -5.41
C LEU A 805 -22.87 12.26 -6.56
N ASP A 806 -23.52 11.09 -6.63
CA ASP A 806 -23.40 10.14 -7.75
C ASP A 806 -23.93 10.74 -9.07
N TYR A 807 -25.05 11.47 -9.03
CA TYR A 807 -25.55 12.22 -10.19
C TYR A 807 -24.62 13.37 -10.62
N ILE A 808 -23.81 13.92 -9.70
CA ILE A 808 -22.83 15.00 -9.94
C ILE A 808 -21.50 14.46 -10.48
N SER A 809 -20.91 13.41 -9.91
CA SER A 809 -19.65 12.82 -10.37
C SER A 809 -19.80 11.99 -11.66
N GLY A 810 -20.95 11.30 -11.79
CA GLY A 810 -21.20 10.29 -12.83
C GLY A 810 -20.33 9.03 -12.72
N ASP A 811 -19.61 8.85 -11.61
CA ASP A 811 -18.67 7.75 -11.37
C ASP A 811 -18.47 7.59 -9.85
N PRO A 812 -18.81 6.43 -9.25
CA PRO A 812 -18.65 6.20 -7.82
C PRO A 812 -17.23 6.41 -7.30
N LYS A 813 -16.19 6.26 -8.15
CA LYS A 813 -14.79 6.48 -7.76
C LYS A 813 -14.42 7.96 -7.60
N ARG A 814 -15.27 8.89 -8.06
CA ARG A 814 -15.11 10.34 -7.89
C ARG A 814 -16.16 10.97 -6.98
N LYS A 815 -16.92 10.14 -6.24
CA LYS A 815 -17.73 10.55 -5.09
C LYS A 815 -16.90 10.32 -3.82
N TYR A 816 -16.92 11.29 -2.91
CA TYR A 816 -16.41 11.11 -1.56
C TYR A 816 -17.39 11.67 -0.54
N LEU A 817 -17.53 11.00 0.61
CA LEU A 817 -18.35 11.44 1.74
C LEU A 817 -17.47 11.60 2.98
N ILE A 818 -17.52 12.78 3.61
CA ILE A 818 -16.59 13.18 4.68
C ILE A 818 -17.33 13.40 6.00
N ASN A 819 -17.01 12.58 7.00
CA ASN A 819 -17.57 12.71 8.35
C ASN A 819 -16.66 13.49 9.32
N ASN A 820 -15.36 13.69 9.02
CA ASN A 820 -14.47 14.57 9.76
C ASN A 820 -13.36 15.18 8.88
N PHE A 821 -12.74 16.27 9.36
CA PHE A 821 -11.72 16.98 8.58
C PHE A 821 -10.36 16.25 8.47
N ASN A 822 -10.12 15.21 9.28
CA ASN A 822 -8.91 14.39 9.18
C ASN A 822 -9.00 13.39 8.00
N ALA A 823 -10.21 13.08 7.52
CA ALA A 823 -10.45 12.20 6.36
C ALA A 823 -10.14 12.85 4.99
N PHE A 824 -9.80 14.16 4.94
CA PHE A 824 -9.30 14.78 3.70
C PHE A 824 -7.89 14.30 3.31
N ILE A 825 -7.11 13.76 4.26
CA ILE A 825 -5.71 13.34 4.02
C ILE A 825 -5.61 12.23 2.94
N PRO A 826 -6.28 11.07 3.03
CA PRO A 826 -6.25 10.09 1.95
C PRO A 826 -6.91 10.60 0.66
N MET A 827 -7.93 11.44 0.78
CA MET A 827 -8.68 11.95 -0.37
C MET A 827 -7.88 12.91 -1.25
N LYS A 828 -7.09 13.82 -0.65
CA LYS A 828 -6.26 14.74 -1.44
C LYS A 828 -5.29 13.94 -2.29
N ASP A 829 -4.73 12.86 -1.75
CA ASP A 829 -3.74 12.03 -2.45
C ASP A 829 -4.39 11.25 -3.60
N ASP A 830 -5.62 10.74 -3.43
CA ASP A 830 -6.39 10.12 -4.53
C ASP A 830 -6.83 11.13 -5.61
N ILE A 831 -7.34 12.31 -5.24
CA ILE A 831 -7.76 13.35 -6.18
C ILE A 831 -6.56 13.91 -6.95
N VAL A 832 -5.45 14.21 -6.26
CA VAL A 832 -4.20 14.62 -6.90
C VAL A 832 -3.69 13.51 -7.81
N LYS A 833 -3.73 12.24 -7.39
CA LYS A 833 -3.31 11.10 -8.21
C LYS A 833 -4.18 10.91 -9.46
N ASP A 834 -5.49 11.12 -9.42
CA ASP A 834 -6.38 11.03 -10.60
C ASP A 834 -6.24 12.26 -11.53
N ILE A 835 -5.91 13.45 -10.99
CA ILE A 835 -5.59 14.63 -11.80
C ILE A 835 -4.18 14.55 -12.41
N CYS A 836 -3.21 13.98 -11.68
CA CYS A 836 -1.79 13.92 -12.04
C CYS A 836 -1.37 12.67 -12.80
N SER A 837 -2.09 11.56 -12.68
CA SER A 837 -1.86 10.41 -13.56
C SER A 837 -2.50 10.65 -14.91
N GLN A 838 -1.67 10.93 -15.93
CA GLN A 838 -2.12 10.71 -17.29
C GLN A 838 -2.38 9.22 -17.47
N SER A 839 -3.64 8.85 -17.68
CA SER A 839 -3.99 7.54 -18.26
C SER A 839 -3.51 7.50 -19.72
N ALA A 840 -2.20 7.41 -19.95
CA ALA A 840 -1.55 7.73 -21.22
C ALA A 840 -2.04 6.86 -22.39
N CYS A 841 -2.44 5.62 -22.11
CA CYS A 841 -2.97 4.65 -23.09
C CYS A 841 -4.51 4.56 -23.09
N LYS A 842 -5.27 5.56 -22.62
CA LYS A 842 -6.75 5.46 -22.38
C LYS A 842 -7.59 4.94 -23.57
N ASN A 843 -7.13 5.17 -24.79
CA ASN A 843 -7.79 4.75 -26.03
C ASN A 843 -6.91 3.81 -26.88
N MET A 844 -5.92 3.14 -26.27
CA MET A 844 -4.94 2.32 -26.98
C MET A 844 -5.57 1.01 -27.49
N LEU A 845 -5.44 0.77 -28.80
CA LEU A 845 -5.70 -0.51 -29.44
C LEU A 845 -4.36 -1.13 -29.84
N ALA A 846 -3.95 -2.20 -29.17
CA ALA A 846 -2.68 -2.88 -29.44
C ALA A 846 -2.71 -4.34 -28.94
N ASP A 847 -1.90 -5.18 -29.57
CA ASP A 847 -1.53 -6.49 -29.03
C ASP A 847 -0.08 -6.43 -28.56
N VAL A 848 0.14 -6.61 -27.26
CA VAL A 848 1.45 -6.46 -26.59
C VAL A 848 1.91 -7.83 -26.10
N ILE A 849 3.12 -8.25 -26.45
CA ILE A 849 3.75 -9.44 -25.88
C ILE A 849 5.03 -9.03 -25.16
N PHE A 850 5.18 -9.47 -23.91
CA PHE A 850 6.44 -9.44 -23.19
C PHE A 850 7.22 -10.72 -23.50
N LEU A 851 8.49 -10.58 -23.86
CA LEU A 851 9.45 -11.67 -24.00
C LEU A 851 10.53 -11.48 -22.93
N VAL A 852 10.42 -12.28 -21.87
CA VAL A 852 11.18 -12.14 -20.63
C VAL A 852 12.30 -13.16 -20.61
N ASP A 853 13.53 -12.70 -20.41
CA ASP A 853 14.64 -13.58 -20.10
C ASP A 853 14.46 -14.18 -18.70
N GLY A 854 14.62 -15.49 -18.63
CA GLY A 854 14.61 -16.29 -17.42
C GLY A 854 15.78 -17.27 -17.40
N SER A 855 16.88 -16.92 -18.08
CA SER A 855 18.14 -17.65 -18.03
C SER A 855 18.78 -17.64 -16.63
N GLY A 856 19.85 -18.40 -16.45
CA GLY A 856 20.55 -18.61 -15.17
C GLY A 856 21.65 -17.61 -14.86
N SER A 857 21.76 -16.50 -15.61
CA SER A 857 22.59 -15.35 -15.24
C SER A 857 21.84 -14.34 -14.37
N ILE A 858 20.50 -14.34 -14.42
CA ILE A 858 19.59 -13.59 -13.56
C ILE A 858 19.36 -14.37 -12.26
N ASP A 859 19.36 -13.72 -11.10
CA ASP A 859 18.98 -14.34 -9.83
C ASP A 859 17.47 -14.25 -9.50
N SER A 860 17.03 -14.84 -8.37
CA SER A 860 15.63 -14.89 -7.99
C SER A 860 15.01 -13.54 -7.57
N ASP A 861 15.79 -12.61 -7.02
CA ASP A 861 15.36 -11.26 -6.66
C ASP A 861 15.35 -10.34 -7.90
N GLU A 862 16.37 -10.46 -8.75
CA GLU A 862 16.41 -9.80 -10.07
C GLU A 862 15.22 -10.21 -10.94
N PHE A 863 14.92 -11.50 -11.03
CA PHE A 863 13.75 -12.01 -11.73
C PHE A 863 12.43 -11.57 -11.08
N TYR A 864 12.39 -11.39 -9.75
CA TYR A 864 11.25 -10.77 -9.06
C TYR A 864 11.10 -9.28 -9.42
N LYS A 865 12.19 -8.53 -9.58
CA LYS A 865 12.17 -7.13 -10.03
C LYS A 865 11.66 -6.99 -11.46
N ILE A 866 11.99 -7.91 -12.37
CA ILE A 866 11.38 -7.98 -13.71
C ILE A 866 9.86 -8.17 -13.60
N LYS A 867 9.40 -9.15 -12.81
CA LYS A 867 7.96 -9.39 -12.57
C LYS A 867 7.26 -8.14 -12.02
N ARG A 868 7.89 -7.45 -11.07
CA ARG A 868 7.39 -6.21 -10.47
C ARG A 868 7.30 -5.08 -11.51
N PHE A 869 8.29 -4.91 -12.39
CA PHE A 869 8.23 -3.94 -13.49
C PHE A 869 7.04 -4.19 -14.43
N ILE A 870 6.85 -5.44 -14.88
CA ILE A 870 5.72 -5.81 -15.77
C ILE A 870 4.38 -5.55 -15.08
N ASN A 871 4.25 -5.91 -13.80
CA ASN A 871 3.05 -5.63 -13.01
C ASN A 871 2.74 -4.13 -12.93
N VAL A 872 3.73 -3.31 -12.58
CA VAL A 872 3.58 -1.85 -12.44
C VAL A 872 3.15 -1.21 -13.77
N LEU A 873 3.87 -1.53 -14.85
CA LEU A 873 3.64 -1.02 -16.20
C LEU A 873 2.21 -1.31 -16.70
N ILE A 874 1.69 -2.50 -16.41
CA ILE A 874 0.33 -2.90 -16.78
C ILE A 874 -0.73 -2.30 -15.85
N GLN A 875 -0.54 -2.36 -14.52
CA GLN A 875 -1.53 -1.90 -13.52
C GLN A 875 -1.84 -0.41 -13.63
N ARG A 876 -0.82 0.43 -13.83
CA ARG A 876 -0.98 1.89 -13.78
C ARG A 876 -1.59 2.46 -15.05
N SER A 877 -1.29 1.85 -16.19
CA SER A 877 -1.35 2.58 -17.47
C SER A 877 -1.99 1.83 -18.63
N ILE A 878 -2.11 0.50 -18.62
CA ILE A 878 -2.61 -0.27 -19.77
C ILE A 878 -3.99 -0.89 -19.50
N GLN A 879 -4.99 -0.51 -20.31
CA GLN A 879 -6.34 -1.08 -20.25
C GLN A 879 -6.39 -2.47 -20.91
N VAL A 880 -6.09 -3.51 -20.12
CA VAL A 880 -6.22 -4.91 -20.54
C VAL A 880 -7.70 -5.29 -20.70
N HIS A 881 -8.13 -5.51 -21.95
CA HIS A 881 -9.51 -5.90 -22.31
C HIS A 881 -9.52 -6.57 -23.70
N PRO A 882 -10.41 -7.53 -24.02
CA PRO A 882 -10.46 -8.18 -25.34
C PRO A 882 -10.55 -7.21 -26.53
N ASP A 883 -11.19 -6.07 -26.32
CA ASP A 883 -11.42 -5.02 -27.33
C ASP A 883 -10.45 -3.84 -27.25
N ALA A 884 -9.70 -3.66 -26.14
CA ALA A 884 -8.74 -2.57 -25.96
C ALA A 884 -7.30 -3.05 -26.21
N VAL A 885 -6.46 -3.15 -25.17
CA VAL A 885 -5.13 -3.78 -25.27
C VAL A 885 -5.21 -5.25 -24.90
N ARG A 886 -4.65 -6.12 -25.75
CA ARG A 886 -4.40 -7.53 -25.44
C ARG A 886 -2.96 -7.72 -25.01
N VAL A 887 -2.74 -8.61 -24.05
CA VAL A 887 -1.43 -8.89 -23.45
C VAL A 887 -1.08 -10.38 -23.53
N GLY A 888 0.20 -10.65 -23.80
CA GLY A 888 0.81 -11.99 -23.81
C GLY A 888 2.16 -11.96 -23.09
N LEU A 889 2.60 -13.13 -22.63
CA LEU A 889 3.77 -13.29 -21.76
C LEU A 889 4.51 -14.58 -22.13
N LEU A 890 5.71 -14.41 -22.63
CA LEU A 890 6.63 -15.48 -23.02
C LEU A 890 7.88 -15.36 -22.16
N GLN A 891 8.39 -16.48 -21.67
CA GLN A 891 9.67 -16.55 -20.96
C GLN A 891 10.65 -17.37 -21.80
N TYR A 892 11.92 -16.97 -21.87
CA TYR A 892 12.93 -17.74 -22.59
C TYR A 892 14.20 -17.98 -21.77
N SER A 893 14.91 -19.03 -22.14
CA SER A 893 16.31 -19.25 -21.82
C SER A 893 16.93 -20.10 -22.94
N GLY A 894 17.35 -21.34 -22.64
CA GLY A 894 17.70 -22.35 -23.66
C GLY A 894 16.48 -22.92 -24.39
N THR A 895 15.27 -22.63 -23.91
CA THR A 895 13.98 -22.95 -24.53
C THR A 895 13.00 -21.78 -24.34
N LEU A 896 11.94 -21.71 -25.15
CA LEU A 896 10.83 -20.76 -24.97
C LEU A 896 9.68 -21.44 -24.22
N ARG A 897 9.25 -20.87 -23.08
CA ARG A 897 8.04 -21.24 -22.36
C ARG A 897 6.95 -20.17 -22.55
N VAL A 898 5.71 -20.62 -22.69
CA VAL A 898 4.54 -19.76 -22.88
C VAL A 898 3.82 -19.64 -21.53
N GLU A 899 3.83 -18.45 -20.93
CA GLU A 899 3.16 -18.20 -19.65
C GLU A 899 1.71 -17.73 -19.90
N TYR A 900 1.52 -16.75 -20.80
CA TYR A 900 0.22 -16.16 -21.13
C TYR A 900 0.12 -15.88 -22.63
N THR A 901 -1.08 -15.99 -23.22
CA THR A 901 -1.30 -15.80 -24.66
C THR A 901 -2.33 -14.71 -24.94
N LEU A 902 -2.30 -14.13 -26.14
CA LEU A 902 -3.34 -13.19 -26.61
C LEU A 902 -4.74 -13.84 -26.72
N CYS A 903 -4.82 -15.18 -26.60
CA CYS A 903 -6.06 -15.96 -26.51
C CYS A 903 -6.55 -16.22 -25.07
N ALA A 904 -5.74 -15.96 -24.03
CA ALA A 904 -6.18 -16.10 -22.64
C ALA A 904 -7.24 -15.02 -22.29
N PRO A 905 -8.08 -15.20 -21.24
CA PRO A 905 -9.12 -14.25 -20.86
C PRO A 905 -8.53 -12.89 -20.46
N GLN A 906 -8.54 -11.95 -21.41
CA GLN A 906 -7.85 -10.65 -21.37
C GLN A 906 -8.38 -9.75 -20.26
N THR A 907 -7.87 -10.00 -19.05
CA THR A 907 -8.29 -9.38 -17.81
C THR A 907 -7.05 -8.97 -17.03
N LEU A 908 -7.08 -7.77 -16.44
CA LEU A 908 -5.98 -7.25 -15.63
C LEU A 908 -5.59 -8.25 -14.52
N ARG A 909 -6.57 -8.79 -13.79
CA ARG A 909 -6.35 -9.77 -12.72
C ARG A 909 -5.67 -11.05 -13.22
N GLY A 910 -6.16 -11.65 -14.31
CA GLY A 910 -5.61 -12.90 -14.83
C GLY A 910 -4.16 -12.78 -15.29
N PHE A 911 -3.83 -11.71 -16.02
CA PHE A 911 -2.46 -11.46 -16.47
C PHE A 911 -1.48 -11.27 -15.30
N LEU A 912 -1.84 -10.44 -14.32
CA LEU A 912 -0.99 -10.15 -13.16
C LEU A 912 -0.75 -11.39 -12.27
N GLN A 913 -1.75 -12.27 -12.15
CA GLN A 913 -1.56 -13.56 -11.47
C GLN A 913 -0.51 -14.41 -12.21
N THR A 914 -0.60 -14.53 -13.54
CA THR A 914 0.41 -15.27 -14.33
C THR A 914 1.80 -14.63 -14.27
N VAL A 915 1.90 -13.30 -14.25
CA VAL A 915 3.19 -12.61 -14.01
C VAL A 915 3.77 -13.03 -12.66
N ASN A 916 3.01 -12.90 -11.58
CA ASN A 916 3.47 -13.22 -10.22
C ASN A 916 3.97 -14.67 -10.07
N PHE A 917 3.16 -15.64 -10.51
CA PHE A 917 3.44 -17.07 -10.39
C PHE A 917 4.45 -17.61 -11.41
N MET A 918 4.97 -16.78 -12.33
CA MET A 918 6.03 -17.19 -13.25
C MET A 918 7.26 -17.67 -12.46
N ARG A 919 7.62 -18.95 -12.65
CA ARG A 919 8.84 -19.59 -12.15
C ARG A 919 9.96 -19.49 -13.21
N GLN A 920 11.18 -19.15 -12.82
CA GLN A 920 12.35 -18.98 -13.69
C GLN A 920 12.72 -20.28 -14.45
N LEU A 921 13.50 -20.20 -15.53
CA LEU A 921 13.97 -21.35 -16.32
C LEU A 921 15.44 -21.74 -16.08
N SER A 922 16.28 -20.80 -15.62
CA SER A 922 17.69 -20.99 -15.24
C SER A 922 18.61 -21.58 -16.33
N GLY A 923 18.24 -21.44 -17.62
CA GLY A 923 19.01 -21.95 -18.77
C GLY A 923 20.05 -20.97 -19.33
N THR A 924 20.44 -21.17 -20.60
CA THR A 924 21.27 -20.22 -21.38
C THR A 924 20.45 -19.07 -21.99
N THR A 925 21.10 -18.12 -22.67
CA THR A 925 20.46 -16.94 -23.27
C THR A 925 20.32 -17.10 -24.80
N LEU A 926 19.24 -17.74 -25.27
CA LEU A 926 18.97 -17.97 -26.72
C LEU A 926 17.91 -17.01 -27.27
N THR A 927 18.24 -15.72 -27.25
CA THR A 927 17.35 -14.62 -27.65
C THR A 927 16.91 -14.72 -29.12
N GLY A 928 17.77 -15.16 -30.04
CA GLY A 928 17.45 -15.31 -31.47
C GLY A 928 16.40 -16.39 -31.74
N GLY A 929 16.54 -17.55 -31.11
CA GLY A 929 15.55 -18.63 -31.11
C GLY A 929 14.22 -18.20 -30.47
N ALA A 930 14.28 -17.49 -29.35
CA ALA A 930 13.12 -16.93 -28.68
C ALA A 930 12.35 -15.92 -29.57
N LEU A 931 13.04 -14.99 -30.22
CA LEU A 931 12.47 -14.06 -31.19
C LEU A 931 11.85 -14.78 -32.40
N SER A 932 12.52 -15.82 -32.92
CA SER A 932 12.03 -16.61 -34.05
C SER A 932 10.68 -17.26 -33.74
N LEU A 933 10.59 -17.91 -32.57
CA LEU A 933 9.36 -18.57 -32.10
C LEU A 933 8.27 -17.58 -31.67
N THR A 934 8.63 -16.39 -31.17
CA THR A 934 7.68 -15.34 -30.77
C THR A 934 6.75 -14.92 -31.92
N SER A 935 7.23 -14.98 -33.17
CA SER A 935 6.50 -14.58 -34.38
C SER A 935 5.12 -15.23 -34.56
N GLN A 936 4.92 -16.47 -34.08
CA GLN A 936 3.65 -17.19 -34.24
C GLN A 936 2.58 -16.77 -33.23
N PHE A 937 2.98 -16.21 -32.07
CA PHE A 937 2.03 -15.83 -31.02
C PHE A 937 1.28 -14.53 -31.35
N PHE A 938 1.74 -13.80 -32.36
CA PHE A 938 1.06 -12.66 -32.98
C PHE A 938 0.12 -13.04 -34.14
N ASP A 939 0.08 -14.31 -34.55
CA ASP A 939 -0.80 -14.76 -35.63
C ASP A 939 -2.22 -15.03 -35.12
N THR A 940 -3.23 -14.96 -36.00
CA THR A 940 -4.65 -14.97 -35.61
C THR A 940 -5.05 -16.23 -34.84
N SER A 941 -4.45 -17.38 -35.17
CA SER A 941 -4.64 -18.67 -34.50
C SER A 941 -4.04 -18.76 -33.08
N LYS A 942 -3.39 -17.70 -32.60
CA LYS A 942 -2.89 -17.54 -31.22
C LYS A 942 -3.46 -16.31 -30.49
N GLY A 943 -4.44 -15.63 -31.09
CA GLY A 943 -5.21 -14.53 -30.50
C GLY A 943 -4.85 -13.13 -31.00
N GLY A 944 -3.85 -12.99 -31.87
CA GLY A 944 -3.46 -11.72 -32.48
C GLY A 944 -4.51 -11.17 -33.45
N ARG A 945 -4.83 -9.88 -33.35
CA ARG A 945 -5.84 -9.21 -34.18
C ARG A 945 -5.26 -8.76 -35.53
N PRO A 946 -6.04 -8.81 -36.62
CA PRO A 946 -5.69 -8.15 -37.88
C PRO A 946 -5.86 -6.63 -37.75
N GLY A 947 -5.00 -5.85 -38.42
CA GLY A 947 -5.10 -4.38 -38.47
C GLY A 947 -4.72 -3.62 -37.18
N VAL A 948 -4.47 -4.32 -36.07
CA VAL A 948 -4.09 -3.73 -34.77
C VAL A 948 -2.56 -3.66 -34.65
N PRO A 949 -1.97 -2.58 -34.09
CA PRO A 949 -0.55 -2.49 -33.75
C PRO A 949 -0.05 -3.66 -32.90
N LYS A 950 1.10 -4.22 -33.28
CA LYS A 950 1.71 -5.38 -32.62
C LYS A 950 3.03 -4.97 -31.98
N ILE A 951 3.13 -5.10 -30.66
CA ILE A 951 4.26 -4.60 -29.86
C ILE A 951 4.91 -5.76 -29.11
N LEU A 952 6.22 -5.90 -29.26
CA LEU A 952 7.06 -6.83 -28.52
C LEU A 952 7.97 -6.05 -27.58
N ILE A 953 7.98 -6.42 -26.29
CA ILE A 953 8.86 -5.85 -25.27
C ILE A 953 9.82 -6.96 -24.83
N VAL A 954 11.10 -6.83 -25.17
CA VAL A 954 12.15 -7.79 -24.80
C VAL A 954 12.87 -7.29 -23.55
N LEU A 955 13.02 -8.14 -22.54
CA LEU A 955 13.71 -7.85 -21.27
C LEU A 955 14.82 -8.88 -21.07
N THR A 956 16.08 -8.45 -20.90
CA THR A 956 17.25 -9.35 -20.73
C THR A 956 18.42 -8.68 -20.03
N ASP A 957 19.26 -9.48 -19.38
CA ASP A 957 20.45 -9.13 -18.61
C ASP A 957 21.78 -9.37 -19.35
N GLY A 958 21.72 -10.18 -20.42
CA GLY A 958 22.89 -10.87 -20.95
C GLY A 958 23.17 -10.65 -22.43
N GLU A 959 24.24 -11.30 -22.89
CA GLU A 959 24.56 -11.41 -24.31
C GLU A 959 23.89 -12.66 -24.91
N ALA A 960 23.15 -12.48 -26.00
CA ALA A 960 22.54 -13.57 -26.74
C ALA A 960 23.61 -14.47 -27.37
N ARG A 961 23.44 -15.79 -27.20
CA ARG A 961 24.40 -16.80 -27.69
C ARG A 961 24.08 -17.31 -29.10
N ASP A 962 23.21 -16.62 -29.82
CA ASP A 962 22.69 -16.96 -31.15
C ASP A 962 22.39 -15.71 -32.01
N ASP A 963 22.08 -15.91 -33.30
CA ASP A 963 21.80 -14.81 -34.23
C ASP A 963 20.47 -14.12 -33.93
N VAL A 964 20.55 -12.91 -33.36
CA VAL A 964 19.39 -12.06 -33.08
C VAL A 964 18.94 -11.21 -34.27
N VAL A 965 19.80 -11.01 -35.28
CA VAL A 965 19.60 -10.05 -36.37
C VAL A 965 18.54 -10.56 -37.35
N ARG A 966 18.66 -11.81 -37.83
CA ARG A 966 17.68 -12.37 -38.79
C ARG A 966 16.29 -12.55 -38.16
N PRO A 967 16.14 -13.07 -36.92
CA PRO A 967 14.84 -13.15 -36.25
C PRO A 967 14.17 -11.80 -36.03
N ALA A 968 14.91 -10.80 -35.55
CA ALA A 968 14.37 -9.46 -35.34
C ALA A 968 13.96 -8.78 -36.66
N GLN A 969 14.72 -8.97 -37.74
CA GLN A 969 14.29 -8.53 -39.07
C GLN A 969 13.01 -9.23 -39.55
N ALA A 970 12.83 -10.52 -39.28
CA ALA A 970 11.63 -11.25 -39.66
C ALA A 970 10.38 -10.75 -38.91
N LEU A 971 10.51 -10.47 -37.61
CA LEU A 971 9.46 -9.84 -36.80
C LEU A 971 9.10 -8.43 -37.31
N ARG A 972 10.11 -7.57 -37.57
CA ARG A 972 9.87 -6.22 -38.12
C ARG A 972 9.17 -6.25 -39.48
N ARG A 973 9.47 -7.23 -40.34
CA ARG A 973 8.77 -7.46 -41.62
C ARG A 973 7.30 -7.90 -41.47
N LYS A 974 6.90 -8.46 -40.32
CA LYS A 974 5.49 -8.68 -39.94
C LYS A 974 4.80 -7.42 -39.37
N ASN A 975 5.42 -6.24 -39.47
CA ASN A 975 5.01 -4.97 -38.84
C ASN A 975 4.92 -5.05 -37.30
N ILE A 976 5.73 -5.91 -36.67
CA ILE A 976 5.86 -5.95 -35.20
C ILE A 976 6.88 -4.90 -34.76
N ILE A 977 6.48 -4.05 -33.82
CA ILE A 977 7.29 -2.99 -33.23
C ILE A 977 8.00 -3.59 -32.02
N ILE A 978 9.33 -3.48 -31.96
CA ILE A 978 10.14 -4.13 -30.92
C ILE A 978 10.80 -3.06 -30.04
N TYR A 979 10.56 -3.15 -28.73
CA TYR A 979 11.29 -2.41 -27.70
C TYR A 979 12.23 -3.39 -26.98
N SER A 980 13.41 -2.92 -26.63
CA SER A 980 14.44 -3.72 -25.96
C SER A 980 14.90 -3.03 -24.69
N VAL A 981 14.81 -3.75 -23.57
CA VAL A 981 15.24 -3.34 -22.24
C VAL A 981 16.39 -4.24 -21.83
N GLY A 982 17.60 -3.68 -21.81
CA GLY A 982 18.79 -4.32 -21.27
C GLY A 982 19.02 -3.93 -19.81
N VAL A 983 19.49 -4.87 -19.00
CA VAL A 983 19.91 -4.63 -17.61
C VAL A 983 21.36 -5.09 -17.43
N GLU A 984 22.11 -4.42 -16.56
CA GLU A 984 23.52 -4.72 -16.23
C GLU A 984 24.45 -4.90 -17.44
N ARG A 985 24.67 -6.16 -17.86
CA ARG A 985 25.70 -6.58 -18.82
C ARG A 985 25.15 -6.82 -20.23
N ALA A 986 23.86 -6.55 -20.46
CA ALA A 986 23.19 -6.86 -21.71
C ALA A 986 23.83 -6.12 -22.90
N ASN A 987 24.06 -6.84 -24.01
CA ASN A 987 24.82 -6.30 -25.14
C ASN A 987 24.02 -5.21 -25.90
N VAL A 988 24.36 -3.95 -25.65
CA VAL A 988 23.77 -2.74 -26.25
C VAL A 988 23.70 -2.80 -27.79
N THR A 989 24.67 -3.43 -28.44
CA THR A 989 24.70 -3.59 -29.91
C THR A 989 23.63 -4.58 -30.37
N GLN A 990 23.59 -5.77 -29.77
CA GLN A 990 22.54 -6.77 -30.06
C GLN A 990 21.14 -6.21 -29.80
N LEU A 991 20.93 -5.51 -28.67
CA LEU A 991 19.64 -4.91 -28.35
C LEU A 991 19.24 -3.78 -29.30
N ARG A 992 20.21 -3.05 -29.88
CA ARG A 992 19.97 -2.09 -30.97
C ARG A 992 19.55 -2.79 -32.27
N GLU A 993 20.13 -3.94 -32.58
CA GLU A 993 19.76 -4.75 -33.74
C GLU A 993 18.37 -5.42 -33.59
N ILE A 994 17.98 -5.77 -32.35
CA ILE A 994 16.67 -6.32 -31.99
C ILE A 994 15.56 -5.25 -32.04
N SER A 995 15.77 -4.10 -31.42
CA SER A 995 14.82 -2.97 -31.45
C SER A 995 14.74 -2.27 -32.82
N GLY A 996 15.85 -2.28 -33.57
CA GLY A 996 15.97 -1.67 -34.91
C GLY A 996 16.07 -0.14 -34.93
N ARG A 997 15.83 0.54 -33.80
CA ARG A 997 15.98 2.00 -33.64
C ARG A 997 16.50 2.33 -32.24
N PRO A 998 17.49 3.24 -32.09
CA PRO A 998 17.93 3.71 -30.77
C PRO A 998 16.81 4.28 -29.90
N SER A 999 15.74 4.86 -30.48
CA SER A 999 14.59 5.37 -29.73
C SER A 999 13.79 4.29 -28.99
N ARG A 1000 13.90 3.02 -29.42
CA ARG A 1000 13.21 1.85 -28.87
C ARG A 1000 14.10 0.97 -27.97
N LEU A 1001 15.33 1.42 -27.69
CA LEU A 1001 16.28 0.78 -26.80
C LEU A 1001 16.33 1.51 -25.45
N PHE A 1002 16.40 0.75 -24.36
CA PHE A 1002 16.60 1.22 -22.99
C PHE A 1002 17.66 0.35 -22.32
N MET A 1003 18.47 0.95 -21.45
CA MET A 1003 19.53 0.28 -20.70
C MET A 1003 19.47 0.77 -19.26
N GLU A 1004 19.32 -0.16 -18.31
CA GLU A 1004 19.30 0.12 -16.88
C GLU A 1004 20.56 -0.46 -16.20
N THR A 1005 21.11 0.26 -15.23
CA THR A 1005 22.38 -0.12 -14.57
C THR A 1005 22.24 -1.32 -13.63
N ASN A 1006 21.04 -1.59 -13.14
CA ASN A 1006 20.69 -2.74 -12.29
C ASN A 1006 19.16 -2.97 -12.32
N PHE A 1007 18.70 -4.07 -11.74
CA PHE A 1007 17.29 -4.45 -11.74
C PHE A 1007 16.37 -3.55 -10.91
N ASP A 1008 16.90 -2.79 -9.95
CA ASP A 1008 16.10 -1.83 -9.17
C ASP A 1008 15.78 -0.56 -9.96
N ALA A 1009 16.66 -0.15 -10.88
CA ALA A 1009 16.44 0.99 -11.74
C ALA A 1009 15.23 0.81 -12.69
N LEU A 1010 14.87 -0.44 -13.04
CA LEU A 1010 13.64 -0.80 -13.78
C LEU A 1010 12.36 -0.18 -13.17
N GLN A 1011 12.33 0.08 -11.86
CA GLN A 1011 11.18 0.71 -11.19
C GLN A 1011 10.90 2.14 -11.70
N ASN A 1012 11.88 2.80 -12.32
CA ASN A 1012 11.78 4.16 -12.87
C ASN A 1012 11.52 4.16 -14.38
N LEU A 1013 11.96 3.13 -15.10
CA LEU A 1013 11.86 2.97 -16.56
C LEU A 1013 10.41 3.12 -17.09
N GLU A 1014 9.40 2.88 -16.25
CA GLU A 1014 7.99 3.12 -16.55
C GLU A 1014 7.75 4.48 -17.24
N SER A 1015 8.34 5.58 -16.72
CA SER A 1015 8.07 6.92 -17.26
C SER A 1015 8.62 7.15 -18.66
N ASP A 1016 9.69 6.46 -19.04
CA ASP A 1016 10.36 6.63 -20.34
C ASP A 1016 9.84 5.66 -21.41
N ILE A 1017 9.34 4.49 -21.00
CA ILE A 1017 8.82 3.46 -21.91
C ILE A 1017 7.33 3.65 -22.22
N LEU A 1018 6.51 4.10 -21.26
CA LEU A 1018 5.06 4.23 -21.45
C LEU A 1018 4.65 5.18 -22.59
N PRO A 1019 5.21 6.41 -22.72
CA PRO A 1019 4.78 7.32 -23.79
C PRO A 1019 4.99 6.71 -25.18
N LYS A 1020 6.09 5.99 -25.35
CA LYS A 1020 6.47 5.29 -26.59
C LYS A 1020 5.61 4.04 -26.84
N ILE A 1021 5.12 3.36 -25.80
CA ILE A 1021 4.16 2.25 -25.93
C ILE A 1021 2.78 2.79 -26.30
N CYS A 1022 2.27 3.82 -25.60
CA CYS A 1022 0.94 4.38 -25.85
C CYS A 1022 0.82 5.10 -27.20
N GLN A 1023 1.92 5.66 -27.72
CA GLN A 1023 1.99 6.32 -29.03
C GLN A 1023 3.15 5.72 -29.86
N PRO A 1024 2.97 4.51 -30.42
CA PRO A 1024 4.06 3.78 -31.05
C PRO A 1024 4.41 4.32 -32.45
N ASP A 1025 5.70 4.60 -32.65
CA ASP A 1025 6.32 4.92 -33.95
C ASP A 1025 5.86 3.95 -35.06
N LYS A 1026 5.60 4.46 -36.27
CA LYS A 1026 5.19 3.63 -37.42
C LYS A 1026 6.12 2.41 -37.65
N PRO A 1027 5.58 1.27 -38.12
CA PRO A 1027 6.38 0.09 -38.48
C PRO A 1027 7.48 0.42 -39.49
N ASP A 1028 8.63 -0.22 -39.33
CA ASP A 1028 9.88 0.22 -39.96
C ASP A 1028 10.11 -0.47 -41.32
N THR A 1029 9.36 -0.03 -42.34
CA THR A 1029 9.33 -0.67 -43.66
C THR A 1029 10.57 -0.41 -44.53
N THR A 1030 11.51 0.45 -44.08
CA THR A 1030 12.62 0.97 -44.88
C THR A 1030 14.02 0.59 -44.38
N TYR A 1031 14.16 -0.08 -43.24
CA TYR A 1031 15.47 -0.43 -42.69
C TYR A 1031 16.20 -1.49 -43.53
N LYS A 1032 17.16 -1.05 -44.35
CA LYS A 1032 18.22 -1.90 -44.90
C LYS A 1032 19.48 -1.75 -44.03
N PRO A 1033 20.19 -2.84 -43.71
CA PRO A 1033 21.53 -2.75 -43.17
C PRO A 1033 22.50 -2.45 -44.33
N ASP A 1034 22.86 -1.17 -44.49
CA ASP A 1034 23.89 -0.78 -45.46
C ASP A 1034 25.28 -1.21 -44.99
N LYS A 1035 26.20 -1.39 -45.96
CA LYS A 1035 27.59 -1.78 -45.69
C LYS A 1035 28.34 -0.70 -44.91
N PRO A 1036 29.38 -1.07 -44.14
CA PRO A 1036 30.33 -0.09 -43.65
C PRO A 1036 31.10 0.50 -44.85
N ASP A 1037 30.87 1.78 -45.12
CA ASP A 1037 31.73 2.60 -45.96
C ASP A 1037 32.26 3.77 -45.12
N THR A 1038 33.52 4.11 -45.34
CA THR A 1038 34.31 5.00 -44.49
C THR A 1038 34.60 6.30 -45.23
N THR A 1039 33.61 7.17 -45.39
CA THR A 1039 33.81 8.63 -45.57
C THR A 1039 32.49 9.42 -45.45
N HIS A 1040 32.64 10.72 -45.12
CA HIS A 1040 31.62 11.77 -45.09
C HIS A 1040 30.39 11.58 -44.17
N MET A 1041 30.35 12.42 -43.12
CA MET A 1041 29.11 12.83 -42.46
C MET A 1041 28.32 13.80 -43.36
N PRO A 1042 27.00 13.63 -43.53
CA PRO A 1042 26.09 14.70 -43.93
C PRO A 1042 25.19 15.14 -42.75
N ASP A 1043 25.27 16.44 -42.47
CA ASP A 1043 24.36 17.38 -41.78
C ASP A 1043 23.25 16.92 -40.78
N THR A 1044 22.97 17.82 -39.83
CA THR A 1044 21.94 17.68 -38.79
C THR A 1044 20.65 18.40 -39.15
N THR A 1045 19.49 17.72 -39.20
CA THR A 1045 18.18 18.36 -38.95
C THR A 1045 17.02 17.38 -38.67
N ASP A 1046 17.12 16.59 -37.58
CA ASP A 1046 15.97 16.44 -36.68
C ASP A 1046 16.44 16.05 -35.26
N LYS A 1047 15.95 16.75 -34.23
CA LYS A 1047 16.30 16.54 -32.82
C LYS A 1047 15.18 17.04 -31.89
N THR A 1048 14.23 16.17 -31.58
CA THR A 1048 13.41 16.29 -30.36
C THR A 1048 13.89 15.33 -29.26
N VAL A 1049 15.20 15.35 -29.01
CA VAL A 1049 15.74 14.96 -27.70
C VAL A 1049 15.38 16.07 -26.71
N ILE A 1050 15.14 15.75 -25.44
CA ILE A 1050 15.05 16.79 -24.40
C ILE A 1050 16.46 17.35 -24.18
N ASN A 1051 16.81 18.37 -24.96
CA ASN A 1051 17.93 19.23 -24.64
C ASN A 1051 17.62 19.94 -23.31
N CYS A 1052 18.23 19.46 -22.21
CA CYS A 1052 19.23 20.37 -21.66
C CYS A 1052 20.24 20.58 -22.79
N SER A 1053 20.43 21.83 -23.24
CA SER A 1053 21.81 22.25 -23.36
C SER A 1053 22.43 22.00 -21.99
N THR A 1054 23.25 20.96 -21.86
CA THR A 1054 24.24 20.92 -20.78
C THR A 1054 24.97 22.25 -20.80
N THR A 1055 25.42 22.75 -19.64
CA THR A 1055 26.21 23.99 -19.55
C THR A 1055 27.37 23.90 -20.54
N GLN A 1056 27.20 24.46 -21.74
CA GLN A 1056 28.09 24.08 -22.86
C GLN A 1056 29.50 24.61 -22.61
N VAL A 1057 29.63 25.64 -21.77
CA VAL A 1057 30.87 26.23 -21.28
C VAL A 1057 30.71 26.50 -19.79
N ALA A 1058 31.50 25.84 -18.93
CA ALA A 1058 31.52 26.06 -17.48
C ALA A 1058 32.88 25.68 -16.89
N ASP A 1059 33.27 26.31 -15.78
CA ASP A 1059 34.47 25.97 -15.02
C ASP A 1059 34.06 25.37 -13.67
N MET A 1060 34.42 24.11 -13.42
CA MET A 1060 33.99 23.34 -12.26
C MET A 1060 35.19 22.87 -11.44
N ILE A 1061 35.21 23.17 -10.13
CA ILE A 1061 36.22 22.62 -9.21
C ILE A 1061 35.55 21.72 -8.18
N PHE A 1062 36.12 20.53 -7.97
CA PHE A 1062 35.81 19.69 -6.82
C PHE A 1062 36.75 20.05 -5.66
N LEU A 1063 36.17 20.42 -4.52
CA LEU A 1063 36.84 20.60 -3.23
C LEU A 1063 36.46 19.41 -2.34
N VAL A 1064 37.40 18.49 -2.20
CA VAL A 1064 37.15 17.12 -1.74
C VAL A 1064 37.78 16.92 -0.38
N ASP A 1065 36.98 16.58 0.62
CA ASP A 1065 37.45 16.19 1.94
C ASP A 1065 38.24 14.88 1.85
N GLY A 1066 39.45 14.90 2.39
CA GLY A 1066 40.36 13.77 2.52
C GLY A 1066 40.95 13.69 3.92
N SER A 1067 40.21 14.17 4.92
CA SER A 1067 40.49 14.02 6.35
C SER A 1067 40.47 12.55 6.81
N SER A 1068 40.77 12.30 8.08
CA SER A 1068 40.91 10.95 8.66
C SER A 1068 39.61 10.34 9.21
N SER A 1069 38.47 11.01 9.06
CA SER A 1069 37.14 10.41 9.31
C SER A 1069 36.73 9.44 8.18
N ILE A 1070 37.10 9.78 6.94
CA ILE A 1070 36.73 9.05 5.72
C ILE A 1070 37.63 7.81 5.57
N TYR A 1071 37.03 6.61 5.47
CA TYR A 1071 37.75 5.37 5.18
C TYR A 1071 38.08 5.22 3.67
N PRO A 1072 39.12 4.45 3.28
CA PRO A 1072 39.55 4.37 1.88
C PRO A 1072 38.48 3.94 0.86
N ASP A 1073 37.55 3.05 1.23
CA ASP A 1073 36.45 2.64 0.34
C ASP A 1073 35.29 3.66 0.30
N GLN A 1074 35.15 4.49 1.34
CA GLN A 1074 34.26 5.65 1.33
C GLN A 1074 34.83 6.76 0.42
N TYR A 1075 36.14 6.99 0.47
CA TYR A 1075 36.84 7.91 -0.43
C TYR A 1075 36.67 7.50 -1.91
N LYS A 1076 36.82 6.22 -2.24
CA LYS A 1076 36.48 5.68 -3.59
C LYS A 1076 35.04 5.95 -4.03
N SER A 1077 34.11 6.09 -3.08
CA SER A 1077 32.70 6.39 -3.38
C SER A 1077 32.51 7.87 -3.75
N MET A 1078 33.33 8.76 -3.17
CA MET A 1078 33.44 10.16 -3.59
C MET A 1078 34.09 10.26 -4.98
N GLU A 1079 35.15 9.48 -5.27
CA GLU A 1079 35.76 9.38 -6.59
C GLU A 1079 34.75 8.91 -7.66
N ARG A 1080 34.01 7.82 -7.41
CA ARG A 1080 32.94 7.32 -8.28
C ARG A 1080 31.90 8.40 -8.59
N PHE A 1081 31.43 9.10 -7.54
CA PHE A 1081 30.49 10.20 -7.69
C PHE A 1081 31.07 11.34 -8.56
N MET A 1082 32.31 11.77 -8.33
CA MET A 1082 32.97 12.80 -9.15
C MET A 1082 33.08 12.38 -10.62
N MET A 1083 33.44 11.13 -10.91
CA MET A 1083 33.44 10.60 -12.28
C MET A 1083 32.04 10.63 -12.91
N SER A 1084 30.98 10.29 -12.16
CA SER A 1084 29.60 10.32 -12.66
C SER A 1084 29.09 11.73 -13.03
N VAL A 1085 29.67 12.77 -12.44
CA VAL A 1085 29.45 14.18 -12.82
C VAL A 1085 30.25 14.52 -14.08
N VAL A 1086 31.51 14.09 -14.17
CA VAL A 1086 32.36 14.31 -15.36
C VAL A 1086 31.77 13.65 -16.61
N ASP A 1087 31.33 12.39 -16.54
CA ASP A 1087 30.73 11.65 -17.65
C ASP A 1087 29.36 12.22 -18.09
N SER A 1088 28.72 13.06 -17.27
CA SER A 1088 27.48 13.78 -17.62
C SER A 1088 27.71 15.07 -18.43
N MET A 1089 28.97 15.50 -18.57
CA MET A 1089 29.34 16.82 -19.09
C MET A 1089 30.18 16.72 -20.37
N ASN A 1090 30.03 17.71 -21.25
CA ASN A 1090 30.87 17.85 -22.44
C ASN A 1090 32.21 18.49 -22.05
N VAL A 1091 33.21 17.67 -21.72
CA VAL A 1091 34.54 18.15 -21.30
C VAL A 1091 35.35 18.63 -22.50
N GLY A 1092 35.96 19.81 -22.38
CA GLY A 1092 36.82 20.37 -23.44
C GLY A 1092 37.30 21.80 -23.15
N GLU A 1093 38.35 22.24 -23.84
CA GLU A 1093 38.94 23.57 -23.62
C GLU A 1093 37.96 24.72 -23.82
N ASP A 1094 37.11 24.64 -24.84
CA ASP A 1094 36.03 25.59 -25.10
C ASP A 1094 34.69 25.16 -24.50
N HIS A 1095 34.65 24.02 -23.80
CA HIS A 1095 33.45 23.46 -23.18
C HIS A 1095 33.55 23.42 -21.64
N VAL A 1096 33.18 22.33 -20.96
CA VAL A 1096 33.32 22.20 -19.50
C VAL A 1096 34.78 21.89 -19.13
N ARG A 1097 35.32 22.61 -18.16
CA ARG A 1097 36.65 22.40 -17.58
C ARG A 1097 36.52 21.93 -16.14
N PHE A 1098 37.41 21.03 -15.72
CA PHE A 1098 37.42 20.45 -14.37
C PHE A 1098 38.77 20.69 -13.67
N GLY A 1099 38.71 21.05 -12.39
CA GLY A 1099 39.83 21.06 -11.45
C GLY A 1099 39.50 20.25 -10.19
N ALA A 1100 40.51 19.85 -9.43
CA ALA A 1100 40.32 19.16 -8.16
C ALA A 1100 41.33 19.62 -7.11
N ILE A 1101 40.81 19.91 -5.91
CA ILE A 1101 41.53 20.26 -4.70
C ILE A 1101 41.12 19.26 -3.63
N VAL A 1102 42.07 18.57 -3.02
CA VAL A 1102 41.81 17.69 -1.88
C VAL A 1102 42.26 18.41 -0.61
N TYR A 1103 41.48 18.35 0.46
CA TYR A 1103 41.82 19.03 1.71
C TYR A 1103 41.67 18.15 2.95
N SER A 1104 42.45 18.47 3.96
CA SER A 1104 42.28 17.97 5.32
C SER A 1104 42.67 19.08 6.30
N THR A 1105 43.78 18.92 7.03
CA THR A 1105 44.42 19.97 7.83
C THR A 1105 44.83 21.18 6.98
N ALA A 1106 45.19 20.93 5.72
CA ALA A 1106 45.47 21.93 4.69
C ALA A 1106 44.85 21.50 3.35
N ALA A 1107 44.68 22.43 2.42
CA ALA A 1107 44.18 22.16 1.07
C ALA A 1107 45.32 22.09 0.03
N GLU A 1108 45.19 21.18 -0.93
CA GLU A 1108 46.20 20.94 -1.97
C GLU A 1108 45.52 20.74 -3.34
N SER A 1109 45.83 21.62 -4.29
CA SER A 1109 45.42 21.48 -5.70
C SER A 1109 46.09 20.26 -6.35
N LYS A 1110 45.29 19.27 -6.74
CA LYS A 1110 45.73 18.06 -7.44
C LYS A 1110 45.73 18.23 -8.96
N PHE A 1111 44.78 18.98 -9.53
CA PHE A 1111 44.83 19.45 -10.92
C PHE A 1111 43.98 20.70 -11.17
N THR A 1112 44.32 21.42 -12.23
CA THR A 1112 43.82 22.78 -12.55
C THR A 1112 42.93 22.79 -13.79
N LEU A 1113 42.07 23.81 -13.95
CA LEU A 1113 41.04 23.90 -15.01
C LEU A 1113 41.61 23.90 -16.44
N ASN A 1114 42.89 24.23 -16.63
CA ASN A 1114 43.59 24.19 -17.91
C ASN A 1114 44.49 22.95 -18.11
N GLN A 1115 44.53 22.01 -17.18
CA GLN A 1115 45.46 20.87 -17.21
C GLN A 1115 44.98 19.71 -18.09
N PHE A 1116 43.67 19.43 -18.10
CA PHE A 1116 43.08 18.31 -18.83
C PHE A 1116 41.97 18.79 -19.78
N LYS A 1117 41.89 18.13 -20.93
CA LYS A 1117 41.09 18.52 -22.10
C LYS A 1117 40.02 17.52 -22.48
N THR A 1118 40.06 16.30 -21.94
CA THR A 1118 39.07 15.25 -22.20
C THR A 1118 38.48 14.66 -20.92
N ALA A 1119 37.27 14.10 -21.02
CA ALA A 1119 36.63 13.44 -19.87
C ALA A 1119 37.43 12.22 -19.37
N GLU A 1120 38.13 11.52 -20.27
CA GLU A 1120 38.98 10.39 -19.92
C GLU A 1120 40.23 10.82 -19.14
N GLU A 1121 40.91 11.90 -19.54
CA GLU A 1121 42.01 12.50 -18.77
C GLU A 1121 41.56 12.92 -17.38
N VAL A 1122 40.40 13.59 -17.26
CA VAL A 1122 39.84 14.01 -15.98
C VAL A 1122 39.48 12.81 -15.10
N ARG A 1123 38.82 11.77 -15.63
CA ARG A 1123 38.53 10.53 -14.89
C ARG A 1123 39.82 9.84 -14.42
N ASN A 1124 40.83 9.76 -15.28
CA ASN A 1124 42.12 9.17 -14.92
C ASN A 1124 42.85 9.99 -13.85
N ALA A 1125 42.70 11.32 -13.83
CA ALA A 1125 43.24 12.17 -12.77
C ALA A 1125 42.48 12.00 -11.45
N ILE A 1126 41.15 11.87 -11.49
CA ILE A 1126 40.31 11.59 -10.31
C ILE A 1126 40.66 10.21 -9.72
N ALA A 1127 40.89 9.20 -10.55
CA ALA A 1127 41.28 7.84 -10.12
C ALA A 1127 42.69 7.73 -9.51
N ASN A 1128 43.43 8.84 -9.41
CA ASN A 1128 44.77 8.92 -8.82
C ASN A 1128 44.85 9.96 -7.68
N LEU A 1129 43.70 10.37 -7.11
CA LEU A 1129 43.65 11.31 -6.00
C LEU A 1129 44.09 10.62 -4.70
N ASN A 1130 45.21 11.05 -4.12
CA ASN A 1130 45.69 10.50 -2.85
C ASN A 1130 45.08 11.26 -1.66
N GLN A 1131 44.35 10.54 -0.80
CA GLN A 1131 43.80 11.04 0.47
C GLN A 1131 44.96 11.42 1.43
N PRO A 1132 45.07 12.68 1.90
CA PRO A 1132 46.18 13.11 2.76
C PRO A 1132 46.03 12.69 4.23
N GLY A 1133 44.80 12.51 4.72
CA GLY A 1133 44.50 12.36 6.16
C GLY A 1133 44.68 13.67 6.95
N GLY A 1134 44.09 13.75 8.14
CA GLY A 1134 44.12 14.94 8.99
C GLY A 1134 42.75 15.34 9.54
N ILE A 1135 42.61 16.62 9.90
CA ILE A 1135 41.34 17.24 10.35
C ILE A 1135 40.53 17.77 9.15
N THR A 1136 39.39 18.41 9.39
CA THR A 1136 38.42 18.84 8.36
C THR A 1136 38.39 20.38 8.28
N SER A 1137 39.46 21.01 7.79
CA SER A 1137 39.61 22.48 7.71
C SER A 1137 38.85 23.11 6.53
N THR A 1138 37.54 22.89 6.46
CA THR A 1138 36.68 23.29 5.34
C THR A 1138 36.64 24.82 5.12
N GLY A 1139 36.74 25.63 6.18
CA GLY A 1139 36.73 27.10 6.09
C GLY A 1139 37.98 27.68 5.42
N ALA A 1140 39.15 27.12 5.70
CA ALA A 1140 40.41 27.43 5.04
C ALA A 1140 40.45 26.84 3.61
N ALA A 1141 39.90 25.63 3.41
CA ALA A 1141 39.86 24.98 2.11
C ALA A 1141 38.99 25.75 1.09
N LEU A 1142 37.85 26.30 1.52
CA LEU A 1142 37.02 27.21 0.72
C LEU A 1142 37.78 28.45 0.27
N ARG A 1143 38.55 29.07 1.17
CA ARG A 1143 39.39 30.24 0.85
C ARG A 1143 40.39 29.90 -0.24
N TYR A 1144 41.12 28.80 -0.03
CA TYR A 1144 42.16 28.33 -0.94
C TYR A 1144 41.60 28.02 -2.34
N ALA A 1145 40.38 27.51 -2.45
CA ALA A 1145 39.74 27.23 -3.73
C ALA A 1145 39.43 28.47 -4.60
N LEU A 1146 39.36 29.67 -4.01
CA LEU A 1146 39.05 30.91 -4.72
C LEU A 1146 40.08 31.24 -5.81
N ASP A 1147 41.37 31.15 -5.47
CA ASP A 1147 42.47 31.50 -6.38
C ASP A 1147 42.48 30.64 -7.64
N TYR A 1148 42.02 29.39 -7.55
CA TYR A 1148 42.02 28.41 -8.64
C TYR A 1148 40.94 28.65 -9.72
N PHE A 1149 39.99 29.56 -9.49
CA PHE A 1149 39.14 30.12 -10.55
C PHE A 1149 39.80 31.30 -11.29
N GLY A 1150 41.04 31.66 -10.93
CA GLY A 1150 41.84 32.66 -11.61
C GLY A 1150 42.30 32.23 -13.02
N GLN A 1151 42.58 33.22 -13.88
CA GLN A 1151 42.98 33.01 -15.28
C GLN A 1151 44.26 32.16 -15.40
N SER A 1152 45.20 32.29 -14.44
CA SER A 1152 46.43 31.50 -14.33
C SER A 1152 46.19 29.99 -14.21
N TYR A 1153 45.09 29.59 -13.58
CA TYR A 1153 44.71 28.19 -13.33
C TYR A 1153 43.65 27.68 -14.31
N GLY A 1154 43.32 28.48 -15.34
CA GLY A 1154 42.42 28.10 -16.43
C GLY A 1154 40.98 28.57 -16.30
N GLY A 1155 40.62 29.30 -15.23
CA GLY A 1155 39.29 29.87 -15.06
C GLY A 1155 38.96 30.95 -16.09
N ARG A 1156 37.71 30.98 -16.55
CA ARG A 1156 37.21 31.86 -17.64
C ARG A 1156 36.18 32.87 -17.14
N ARG A 1157 36.19 33.21 -15.85
CA ARG A 1157 35.27 34.16 -15.22
C ARG A 1157 35.16 35.50 -15.94
N GLU A 1158 36.29 36.08 -16.39
CA GLU A 1158 36.32 37.31 -17.19
C GLU A 1158 35.57 37.20 -18.52
N LYS A 1159 35.50 35.99 -19.10
CA LYS A 1159 34.72 35.69 -20.31
C LYS A 1159 33.23 35.40 -20.01
N LYS A 1160 32.77 35.70 -18.79
CA LYS A 1160 31.40 35.44 -18.28
C LYS A 1160 30.98 33.96 -18.36
N VAL A 1161 31.93 33.05 -18.20
CA VAL A 1161 31.69 31.61 -18.05
C VAL A 1161 31.25 31.32 -16.60
N PRO A 1162 30.20 30.51 -16.35
CA PRO A 1162 29.83 30.11 -14.99
C PRO A 1162 30.98 29.41 -14.26
N GLN A 1163 31.26 29.83 -13.03
CA GLN A 1163 32.23 29.20 -12.13
C GLN A 1163 31.47 28.43 -11.04
N ILE A 1164 31.80 27.17 -10.81
CA ILE A 1164 31.06 26.25 -9.91
C ILE A 1164 32.04 25.52 -8.99
N LEU A 1165 31.73 25.48 -7.69
CA LEU A 1165 32.54 24.80 -6.66
C LEU A 1165 31.70 23.73 -5.98
N PHE A 1166 32.05 22.45 -6.17
CA PHE A 1166 31.45 21.33 -5.45
C PHE A 1166 32.26 21.07 -4.18
N VAL A 1167 31.66 21.19 -3.01
CA VAL A 1167 32.29 20.89 -1.72
C VAL A 1167 31.74 19.57 -1.21
N ILE A 1168 32.59 18.56 -1.02
CA ILE A 1168 32.19 17.21 -0.59
C ILE A 1168 32.86 16.90 0.75
N THR A 1169 32.09 16.67 1.83
CA THR A 1169 32.60 16.46 3.20
C THR A 1169 31.74 15.47 4.00
N ASP A 1170 32.33 14.80 5.00
CA ASP A 1170 31.66 13.79 5.83
C ASP A 1170 31.40 14.20 7.29
N GLY A 1171 31.82 15.40 7.69
CA GLY A 1171 31.82 15.84 9.08
C GLY A 1171 31.48 17.32 9.27
N ALA A 1172 31.67 17.81 10.50
CA ALA A 1172 31.64 19.23 10.82
C ALA A 1172 33.05 19.82 10.63
N ALA A 1173 33.12 21.08 10.17
CA ALA A 1173 34.38 21.76 9.97
C ALA A 1173 35.12 21.97 11.30
N THR A 1174 36.44 21.78 11.30
CA THR A 1174 37.28 22.06 12.48
C THR A 1174 37.68 23.54 12.62
N ASP A 1175 37.29 24.37 11.64
CA ASP A 1175 37.47 25.82 11.60
C ASP A 1175 36.15 26.58 11.29
N PRO A 1176 35.04 26.31 12.01
CA PRO A 1176 33.69 26.75 11.61
C PRO A 1176 33.52 28.28 11.61
N GLU A 1177 34.29 29.00 12.43
CA GLU A 1177 34.33 30.47 12.46
C GLU A 1177 34.83 31.08 11.12
N LEU A 1178 35.60 30.32 10.32
CA LEU A 1178 36.04 30.75 8.99
C LEU A 1178 35.01 30.46 7.90
N LEU A 1179 34.06 29.54 8.12
CA LEU A 1179 33.06 29.17 7.10
C LEU A 1179 32.25 30.38 6.60
N PRO A 1180 31.62 31.23 7.44
CA PRO A 1180 30.80 32.34 6.94
C PRO A 1180 31.62 33.34 6.12
N VAL A 1181 32.86 33.61 6.52
CA VAL A 1181 33.73 34.60 5.88
C VAL A 1181 34.25 34.08 4.54
N SER A 1182 34.87 32.89 4.52
CA SER A 1182 35.40 32.30 3.29
C SER A 1182 34.29 31.99 2.27
N SER A 1183 33.11 31.56 2.73
CA SER A 1183 31.96 31.32 1.84
C SER A 1183 31.43 32.63 1.26
N LEU A 1184 31.34 33.70 2.05
CA LEU A 1184 30.92 35.01 1.56
C LEU A 1184 31.91 35.60 0.55
N GLU A 1185 33.22 35.44 0.78
CA GLU A 1185 34.26 35.83 -0.19
C GLU A 1185 34.04 35.11 -1.54
N VAL A 1186 33.98 33.77 -1.54
CA VAL A 1186 33.77 32.97 -2.77
C VAL A 1186 32.44 33.29 -3.47
N LEU A 1187 31.35 33.48 -2.72
CA LEU A 1187 30.03 33.83 -3.28
C LEU A 1187 29.98 35.27 -3.84
N SER A 1188 30.67 36.22 -3.20
CA SER A 1188 30.76 37.62 -3.68
C SER A 1188 31.51 37.73 -5.01
N GLU A 1189 32.49 36.83 -5.19
CA GLU A 1189 33.32 36.65 -6.38
C GLU A 1189 32.61 35.87 -7.53
N GLY A 1190 31.29 35.65 -7.39
CA GLY A 1190 30.40 35.12 -8.43
C GLY A 1190 30.42 33.60 -8.60
N ILE A 1191 31.10 32.86 -7.73
CA ILE A 1191 31.25 31.41 -7.83
C ILE A 1191 30.04 30.71 -7.19
N MET A 1192 29.53 29.68 -7.85
CA MET A 1192 28.34 28.94 -7.40
C MET A 1192 28.76 27.73 -6.56
N ILE A 1193 28.66 27.86 -5.23
CA ILE A 1193 28.94 26.76 -4.29
C ILE A 1193 27.77 25.76 -4.29
N TYR A 1194 28.11 24.48 -4.38
CA TYR A 1194 27.25 23.30 -4.21
C TYR A 1194 27.80 22.48 -3.04
N GLY A 1195 27.08 22.46 -1.91
CA GLY A 1195 27.51 21.73 -0.71
C GLY A 1195 26.93 20.32 -0.71
N ILE A 1196 27.79 19.30 -0.58
CA ILE A 1196 27.47 17.88 -0.62
C ILE A 1196 27.94 17.24 0.69
N GLY A 1197 27.00 17.00 1.60
CA GLY A 1197 27.27 16.31 2.86
C GLY A 1197 27.03 14.80 2.77
N VAL A 1198 27.86 14.04 3.49
CA VAL A 1198 27.71 12.60 3.65
C VAL A 1198 27.70 12.25 5.13
N ALA A 1199 26.86 11.30 5.55
CA ALA A 1199 26.87 10.69 6.89
C ALA A 1199 26.92 11.68 8.08
N GLY A 1200 28.10 12.04 8.60
CA GLY A 1200 28.28 12.95 9.73
C GLY A 1200 28.20 14.45 9.38
N ALA A 1201 28.10 14.81 8.10
CA ALA A 1201 28.21 16.19 7.64
C ALA A 1201 27.13 17.14 8.21
N MET A 1202 27.56 18.29 8.74
CA MET A 1202 26.65 19.18 9.45
C MET A 1202 25.79 20.02 8.49
N MET A 1203 24.49 19.71 8.40
CA MET A 1203 23.53 20.37 7.50
C MET A 1203 23.53 21.91 7.60
N THR A 1204 23.70 22.49 8.79
CA THR A 1204 23.79 23.94 8.99
C THR A 1204 25.04 24.55 8.37
N GLU A 1205 26.16 23.84 8.36
CA GLU A 1205 27.41 24.31 7.73
C GLU A 1205 27.28 24.28 6.20
N LEU A 1206 26.67 23.23 5.63
CA LEU A 1206 26.34 23.19 4.19
C LEU A 1206 25.43 24.36 3.78
N GLN A 1207 24.49 24.76 4.64
CA GLN A 1207 23.64 25.93 4.41
C GLN A 1207 24.40 27.25 4.52
N VAL A 1208 25.33 27.39 5.46
CA VAL A 1208 26.24 28.55 5.54
C VAL A 1208 27.11 28.63 4.28
N MET A 1209 27.73 27.51 3.86
CA MET A 1209 28.60 27.44 2.70
C MET A 1209 27.90 27.79 1.38
N THR A 1210 26.63 27.44 1.24
CA THR A 1210 25.83 27.77 0.05
C THR A 1210 25.16 29.15 0.12
N GLY A 1211 25.42 29.94 1.17
CA GLY A 1211 24.83 31.27 1.36
C GLY A 1211 23.32 31.23 1.62
N GLY A 1212 22.85 30.23 2.38
CA GLY A 1212 21.43 29.99 2.66
C GLY A 1212 20.64 29.39 1.50
N LYS A 1213 21.28 29.05 0.37
CA LYS A 1213 20.61 28.53 -0.83
C LYS A 1213 20.37 27.03 -0.72
N ASN A 1214 19.34 26.64 0.05
CA ASN A 1214 18.93 25.25 0.28
C ASN A 1214 18.77 24.37 -0.98
N LYS A 1215 18.56 24.96 -2.18
CA LYS A 1215 18.57 24.24 -3.48
C LYS A 1215 19.95 23.66 -3.88
N ARG A 1216 21.05 24.24 -3.38
CA ARG A 1216 22.43 23.83 -3.67
C ARG A 1216 23.06 23.02 -2.52
N VAL A 1217 22.27 22.64 -1.52
CA VAL A 1217 22.65 21.72 -0.45
C VAL A 1217 22.11 20.34 -0.78
N PHE A 1218 23.02 19.36 -0.84
CA PHE A 1218 22.73 17.96 -1.04
C PHE A 1218 23.28 17.18 0.16
N TYR A 1219 22.57 16.15 0.57
CA TYR A 1219 22.94 15.32 1.71
C TYR A 1219 22.51 13.87 1.47
N VAL A 1220 23.33 12.93 1.93
CA VAL A 1220 23.06 11.49 1.90
C VAL A 1220 23.52 10.83 3.19
N ASP A 1221 22.74 9.87 3.69
CA ASP A 1221 22.96 9.23 5.00
C ASP A 1221 24.20 8.32 5.03
N ASN A 1222 24.75 7.97 3.85
CA ASN A 1222 25.95 7.16 3.69
C ASN A 1222 26.64 7.43 2.34
N PHE A 1223 27.86 6.90 2.17
CA PHE A 1223 28.70 7.13 0.98
C PHE A 1223 28.21 6.43 -0.29
N ASP A 1224 27.57 5.26 -0.20
CA ASP A 1224 27.06 4.56 -1.39
C ASP A 1224 25.88 5.30 -2.03
N ALA A 1225 25.08 6.00 -1.21
CA ALA A 1225 23.97 6.83 -1.68
C ALA A 1225 24.42 8.07 -2.47
N LEU A 1226 25.71 8.45 -2.49
CA LEU A 1226 26.24 9.59 -3.28
C LEU A 1226 25.87 9.50 -4.76
N GLU A 1227 25.91 8.30 -5.35
CA GLU A 1227 25.63 8.10 -6.78
C GLU A 1227 24.18 8.49 -7.15
N THR A 1228 23.25 8.47 -6.18
CA THR A 1228 21.86 8.93 -6.37
C THR A 1228 21.73 10.45 -6.55
N LEU A 1229 22.76 11.22 -6.19
CA LEU A 1229 22.76 12.68 -6.30
C LEU A 1229 23.02 13.17 -7.73
N GLN A 1230 23.63 12.35 -8.59
CA GLN A 1230 24.03 12.73 -9.95
C GLN A 1230 22.87 13.34 -10.76
N LYS A 1231 21.70 12.68 -10.76
CA LYS A 1231 20.49 13.16 -11.46
C LYS A 1231 19.91 14.44 -10.84
N LYS A 1232 20.02 14.61 -9.51
CA LYS A 1232 19.54 15.80 -8.78
C LYS A 1232 20.42 17.02 -9.07
N ILE A 1233 21.74 16.85 -8.98
CA ILE A 1233 22.73 17.90 -9.24
C ILE A 1233 22.68 18.32 -10.72
N SER A 1234 22.63 17.36 -11.65
CA SER A 1234 22.48 17.64 -13.09
C SER A 1234 21.23 18.47 -13.39
N LYS A 1235 20.11 18.21 -12.71
CA LYS A 1235 18.87 18.99 -12.83
C LYS A 1235 19.04 20.43 -12.34
N GLU A 1236 19.59 20.64 -11.14
CA GLU A 1236 19.77 22.00 -10.60
C GLU A 1236 20.80 22.81 -11.42
N LEU A 1237 21.86 22.17 -11.95
CA LEU A 1237 22.76 22.78 -12.94
C LEU A 1237 22.02 23.24 -14.21
N CYS A 1238 21.12 22.41 -14.75
CA CYS A 1238 20.23 22.78 -15.87
C CYS A 1238 19.18 23.86 -15.51
N GLU A 1239 18.94 24.16 -14.23
CA GLU A 1239 18.06 25.28 -13.79
C GLU A 1239 18.87 26.57 -13.59
N ASP A 1240 20.07 26.50 -13.00
CA ASP A 1240 20.96 27.66 -12.81
C ASP A 1240 21.49 28.22 -14.14
N ASP A 1241 21.80 27.38 -15.14
CA ASP A 1241 22.23 27.85 -16.47
C ASP A 1241 21.15 28.70 -17.17
N LYS A 1242 19.88 28.28 -17.05
CA LYS A 1242 18.73 29.01 -17.60
C LYS A 1242 18.51 30.39 -16.96
N GLN A 1243 18.94 30.58 -15.71
CA GLN A 1243 18.94 31.90 -15.08
C GLN A 1243 20.08 32.77 -15.62
N ASN A 1244 21.29 32.21 -15.77
CA ASN A 1244 22.45 32.95 -16.29
C ASN A 1244 22.29 33.39 -17.76
N VAL A 1245 21.56 32.63 -18.58
CA VAL A 1245 21.22 33.05 -19.97
C VAL A 1245 20.41 34.35 -20.00
N SER A 1246 19.61 34.65 -18.97
CA SER A 1246 18.78 35.88 -18.91
C SER A 1246 19.57 37.17 -18.58
N LEU A 1247 20.86 37.06 -18.25
CA LEU A 1247 21.72 38.18 -17.82
C LEU A 1247 22.93 38.44 -18.74
N ARG A 1248 22.93 37.85 -19.95
CA ARG A 1248 23.90 38.20 -21.00
C ARG A 1248 23.31 39.28 -21.93
N PRO A 1249 24.01 40.40 -22.18
CA PRO A 1249 23.61 41.41 -23.16
C PRO A 1249 23.87 40.98 -24.60
#